data_AF-A0A0G0JQV9-F1
#
_entry.id   AF-A0A0G0JQV9-F1
#
_cell.length_a   1.000
_cell.length_b   1.000
_cell.length_c   1.000
_cell.angle_alpha   90.00
_cell.angle_beta   90.00
_cell.angle_gamma   90.00
#
_symmetry.space_group_name_H-M   'P 1'
#
loop_
_entity.id
_entity.type
_entity.pdbx_description
1 polymer ?
#
loop_
_entity_poly.entity_id
_entity_poly.type
_entity_poly.pdbx_seq_one_letter_code
_entity_poly.pdbx_strand_id
1 'polypeptide(L)'
;MAGITGRNYIARWDGSTWNTVGDINDINGITETMAVYNNSLYVGGFFNNVGGVLGCTNLARWDGSAWSTVGAGNAINNRVYVLAVYKNSLYVGGMFSSVAGLSGGNNIARWDGSAWNTVGLSSINNHVYALVVYNNSLYVGGIFTNVGGIIGRNYLARWDGSIWNTVGAVSDINYYVYTLGIYNGSLYVGGDFTNVAGITGRNYITRWNGSIWNTVGVINNLNDSVSALAVYNGDLFVGGFFKQSLLKYSSNNDLSVSATLNNINNAWQNVTAVYDGYSAKIYIDGVFSGETIGSIRPKAVSQTNYFVGTGFGSSAPGASPGDYAGQLDDVRIYNRALNQNEITSLNNWSPGQYVHLKIDERQGSVLYDASGNNMNGTSTGVWVDGKINSGISLNGTNGTALISNFQFPISNQFSISNWFNFQTLGTGKPIISHWGGGENNILIKTSDINSDEISVCIAASGSDNCANGATTTAADLRAGDWNHLHLAYNGASATNADRLKLYLNGLYQPMSFTGTISSILQNPSRNLELGANVTNSLYSHIKLDDFQVYHYAQPQSKFSAEFFRGQPVHWWKFAECSGTRIGDSRTWLFGELVVGSSGTQTIAGDCASSSASSARYNGREGMFSGKAINFDGTDDYASTSLFSWPDTAEMSLSFWVNPNVLATAKPIVSQWNGSANSLLIKTDDSDSSRLRLCIAASGVDNCANYAQTPAGTLANGAWKHIFLTYKGAGPANADRLKVYANGMRQTLSFGGTIPSALQNPSSPSLKFAGDPYLTTYANVKMDEIKVWNYALDDFAVKSDYNGGEVMFGKRNPWTCGTDELTDIDGNSYATVQIGTQCWMAENLMVSKNADGSAVNGTGDVDTTPPEAYGDVNWQAVEGYLYNWQDAMNGSTVASAQGICPTGWHVPSHDEWTDLDRYICNAEGNADCDTVFPKDTTTTGYLGTNEGAELKADAPVNGIGTDPNGDDGYSFAGRLAGYHHGTSGSFLGRGTWGNFWSSSESGTNAWCRRLVTVESRVERQAFSKGLGWSVRCLKD
;
A
#
# COMPACT_ATOMS: atom_id res chain seq x y z
N MET A 1 15.94 16.67 10.96
CA MET A 1 17.23 16.83 11.66
C MET A 1 16.93 16.93 13.15
N ALA A 2 17.15 15.87 13.91
CA ALA A 2 17.08 15.93 15.38
C ALA A 2 18.53 16.09 15.90
N GLY A 3 18.79 17.10 16.74
CA GLY A 3 20.06 17.23 17.46
C GLY A 3 20.83 18.57 17.34
N ILE A 4 20.44 19.51 16.46
CA ILE A 4 21.05 20.85 16.41
C ILE A 4 20.04 21.88 16.89
N THR A 5 20.18 22.35 18.13
CA THR A 5 19.35 23.40 18.73
C THR A 5 20.00 24.77 18.50
N GLY A 6 19.73 25.39 17.35
CA GLY A 6 20.23 26.74 17.01
C GLY A 6 19.96 27.14 15.55
N ARG A 7 19.87 28.43 15.24
CA ARG A 7 19.74 28.92 13.85
C ARG A 7 21.11 28.94 13.16
N ASN A 8 21.57 27.78 12.71
CA ASN A 8 22.77 27.67 11.88
C ASN A 8 22.40 27.35 10.43
N TYR A 9 22.71 28.26 9.50
CA TYR A 9 22.46 28.10 8.05
C TYR A 9 23.49 27.20 7.34
N ILE A 10 24.37 26.55 8.11
CA ILE A 10 25.35 25.57 7.64
C ILE A 10 25.53 24.45 8.68
N ALA A 11 25.68 23.20 8.22
CA ALA A 11 25.98 22.04 9.04
C ALA A 11 26.92 21.08 8.30
N ARG A 12 27.73 20.32 9.05
CA ARG A 12 28.70 19.35 8.51
C ARG A 12 28.31 17.93 8.91
N TRP A 13 28.20 17.04 7.93
CA TRP A 13 28.06 15.59 8.17
C TRP A 13 29.44 14.91 8.18
N ASP A 14 29.72 14.09 9.20
CA ASP A 14 31.00 13.36 9.33
C ASP A 14 30.93 11.89 8.89
N GLY A 15 29.77 11.41 8.47
CA GLY A 15 29.51 9.99 8.18
C GLY A 15 28.60 9.30 9.20
N SER A 16 28.39 9.92 10.37
CA SER A 16 27.60 9.37 11.48
C SER A 16 26.72 10.39 12.19
N THR A 17 27.17 11.64 12.31
CA THR A 17 26.46 12.71 13.01
C THR A 17 26.56 14.06 12.30
N TRP A 18 25.57 14.91 12.52
CA TRP A 18 25.58 16.30 12.06
C TRP A 18 26.25 17.19 13.11
N ASN A 19 27.27 17.92 12.69
CA ASN A 19 28.08 18.81 13.52
C ASN A 19 27.91 20.27 13.08
N THR A 20 28.10 21.22 13.99
CA THR A 20 28.18 22.64 13.65
C THR A 20 29.49 22.95 12.91
N VAL A 21 29.49 24.01 12.08
CA VAL A 21 30.71 24.56 11.47
C VAL A 21 31.05 25.83 12.24
N GLY A 22 31.91 25.68 13.24
CA GLY A 22 32.14 26.69 14.29
C GLY A 22 31.05 26.62 15.39
N ASP A 23 30.64 27.74 15.96
CA ASP A 23 29.71 27.83 17.10
C ASP A 23 28.21 27.82 16.69
N ILE A 24 27.32 27.69 17.68
CA ILE A 24 25.88 27.38 17.50
C ILE A 24 25.01 28.54 16.94
N ASN A 25 25.62 29.71 16.66
CA ASN A 25 24.95 30.90 16.08
C ASN A 25 25.85 31.61 15.05
N ASP A 26 26.66 30.85 14.32
CA ASP A 26 27.80 31.41 13.60
C ASP A 26 27.42 32.25 12.38
N ILE A 27 26.41 31.88 11.60
CA ILE A 27 25.99 32.65 10.41
C ILE A 27 24.63 33.29 10.69
N ASN A 28 24.54 34.62 10.55
CA ASN A 28 23.34 35.36 10.89
C ASN A 28 22.35 35.60 9.72
N GLY A 29 22.54 34.90 8.61
CA GLY A 29 21.72 35.02 7.41
C GLY A 29 21.84 33.81 6.50
N ILE A 30 21.06 33.79 5.42
CA ILE A 30 20.94 32.63 4.54
C ILE A 30 22.23 32.35 3.76
N THR A 31 22.62 31.08 3.71
CA THR A 31 23.68 30.55 2.85
C THR A 31 23.05 30.05 1.55
N GLU A 32 23.52 30.55 0.41
CA GLU A 32 23.01 30.15 -0.93
C GLU A 32 23.91 29.12 -1.62
N THR A 33 25.21 29.18 -1.33
CA THR A 33 26.21 28.46 -2.12
C THR A 33 27.48 28.20 -1.33
N MET A 34 28.19 27.13 -1.69
CA MET A 34 29.45 26.73 -1.10
C MET A 34 30.42 26.21 -2.17
N ALA A 35 31.71 26.49 -2.00
CA ALA A 35 32.76 25.93 -2.85
C ALA A 35 34.04 25.70 -2.05
N VAL A 36 34.82 24.68 -2.42
CA VAL A 36 36.16 24.47 -1.86
C VAL A 36 37.19 25.06 -2.81
N TYR A 37 38.05 25.96 -2.31
CA TYR A 37 39.12 26.59 -3.07
C TYR A 37 40.38 26.70 -2.18
N ASN A 38 41.56 26.36 -2.71
CA ASN A 38 42.82 26.36 -1.97
C ASN A 38 42.72 25.69 -0.57
N ASN A 39 42.10 24.51 -0.52
CA ASN A 39 41.91 23.72 0.70
C ASN A 39 41.13 24.44 1.82
N SER A 40 40.23 25.35 1.45
CA SER A 40 39.34 26.04 2.38
C SER A 40 37.92 26.07 1.83
N LEU A 41 36.93 26.02 2.72
CA LEU A 41 35.53 26.14 2.37
C LEU A 41 35.18 27.62 2.24
N TYR A 42 34.52 28.01 1.17
CA TYR A 42 33.97 29.34 0.94
C TYR A 42 32.46 29.24 0.93
N VAL A 43 31.82 30.18 1.61
CA VAL A 43 30.37 30.21 1.80
C VAL A 43 29.85 31.55 1.33
N GLY A 44 28.93 31.54 0.37
CA GLY A 44 28.28 32.73 -0.18
C GLY A 44 26.79 32.76 0.16
N GLY A 45 26.24 33.96 0.35
CA GLY A 45 24.81 34.12 0.62
C GLY A 45 24.39 35.55 0.91
N PHE A 46 23.41 35.71 1.80
CA PHE A 46 22.93 37.00 2.31
C PHE A 46 23.05 37.03 3.84
N PHE A 47 24.22 37.44 4.31
CA PHE A 47 24.60 37.56 5.72
C PHE A 47 25.59 38.70 5.90
N ASN A 48 25.70 39.25 7.10
CA ASN A 48 26.64 40.34 7.40
C ASN A 48 27.59 40.02 8.57
N ASN A 49 27.52 38.81 9.13
CA ASN A 49 28.43 38.32 10.15
C ASN A 49 28.55 36.79 10.06
N VAL A 50 29.78 36.29 10.19
CA VAL A 50 30.09 34.87 10.36
C VAL A 50 31.08 34.67 11.50
N GLY A 51 30.75 33.85 12.51
CA GLY A 51 31.62 33.47 13.63
C GLY A 51 32.13 34.65 14.46
N GLY A 52 31.36 35.74 14.53
CA GLY A 52 31.78 36.98 15.21
C GLY A 52 32.84 37.80 14.46
N VAL A 53 33.25 37.39 13.25
CA VAL A 53 34.27 38.06 12.46
C VAL A 53 33.67 39.25 11.70
N LEU A 54 34.01 40.46 12.15
CA LEU A 54 33.59 41.70 11.50
C LEU A 54 34.12 41.78 10.07
N GLY A 55 33.23 42.04 9.10
CA GLY A 55 33.58 42.18 7.69
C GLY A 55 33.36 40.93 6.83
N CYS A 56 32.93 39.81 7.41
CA CYS A 56 32.46 38.62 6.68
C CYS A 56 31.02 38.83 6.17
N THR A 57 30.86 39.68 5.15
CA THR A 57 29.56 40.03 4.58
C THR A 57 29.40 39.39 3.21
N ASN A 58 28.30 38.62 3.04
CA ASN A 58 27.89 37.88 1.83
C ASN A 58 28.86 36.80 1.31
N LEU A 59 30.12 36.79 1.75
CA LEU A 59 31.13 35.77 1.44
C LEU A 59 32.09 35.60 2.63
N ALA A 60 32.31 34.36 3.07
CA ALA A 60 33.22 34.01 4.15
C ALA A 60 34.08 32.79 3.77
N ARG A 61 35.28 32.69 4.38
CA ARG A 61 36.20 31.55 4.23
C ARG A 61 36.34 30.82 5.56
N TRP A 62 36.31 29.50 5.53
CA TRP A 62 36.60 28.59 6.63
C TRP A 62 37.84 27.75 6.30
N ASP A 63 38.86 27.82 7.14
CA ASP A 63 40.12 27.09 6.93
C ASP A 63 40.14 25.68 7.52
N GLY A 64 39.03 25.25 8.15
CA GLY A 64 38.95 24.01 8.91
C GLY A 64 38.80 24.24 10.41
N SER A 65 39.15 25.44 10.90
CA SER A 65 39.15 25.80 12.32
C SER A 65 38.58 27.17 12.64
N ALA A 66 38.71 28.14 11.73
CA ALA A 66 38.25 29.52 11.94
C ALA A 66 37.68 30.16 10.67
N TRP A 67 36.75 31.09 10.88
CA TRP A 67 36.21 31.95 9.84
C TRP A 67 37.13 33.14 9.58
N SER A 68 37.24 33.56 8.32
CA SER A 68 38.02 34.73 7.90
C SER A 68 37.35 35.47 6.72
N THR A 69 37.67 36.76 6.56
CA THR A 69 37.25 37.54 5.39
C THR A 69 37.92 37.04 4.11
N VAL A 70 37.33 37.36 2.95
CA VAL A 70 37.92 37.10 1.63
C VAL A 70 38.41 38.41 1.03
N GLY A 71 39.72 38.67 1.16
CA GLY A 71 40.31 39.97 0.88
C GLY A 71 39.94 41.00 1.96
N ALA A 72 39.77 42.27 1.56
CA ALA A 72 39.31 43.31 2.47
C ALA A 72 37.89 43.00 3.00
N GLY A 73 37.63 43.27 4.28
CA GLY A 73 36.31 43.08 4.87
C GLY A 73 35.23 43.88 4.13
N ASN A 74 34.02 43.32 4.05
CA ASN A 74 32.88 43.86 3.30
C ASN A 74 33.14 44.05 1.81
N ALA A 75 33.98 43.19 1.20
CA ALA A 75 34.30 43.27 -0.22
C ALA A 75 33.04 43.23 -1.11
N ILE A 76 32.05 42.39 -0.80
CA ILE A 76 30.86 42.20 -1.64
C ILE A 76 29.64 42.87 -1.00
N ASN A 77 29.04 43.82 -1.73
CA ASN A 77 28.00 44.69 -1.16
C ASN A 77 26.58 44.12 -1.17
N ASN A 78 26.32 42.98 -1.79
CA ASN A 78 25.00 42.36 -1.85
C ASN A 78 25.09 40.82 -1.99
N ARG A 79 23.93 40.16 -2.00
CA ARG A 79 23.76 38.69 -2.02
C ARG A 79 24.60 38.01 -3.09
N VAL A 80 25.29 36.95 -2.67
CA VAL A 80 25.99 35.99 -3.54
C VAL A 80 25.07 34.79 -3.74
N TYR A 81 24.81 34.42 -5.00
CA TYR A 81 23.96 33.27 -5.33
C TYR A 81 24.76 32.01 -5.65
N VAL A 82 25.97 32.16 -6.23
CA VAL A 82 26.72 31.01 -6.75
C VAL A 82 28.22 31.21 -6.67
N LEU A 83 28.95 30.11 -6.43
CA LEU A 83 30.41 30.03 -6.39
C LEU A 83 30.87 28.93 -7.34
N ALA A 84 31.98 29.15 -8.06
CA ALA A 84 32.62 28.11 -8.87
C ALA A 84 34.13 28.31 -8.92
N VAL A 85 34.90 27.23 -8.99
CA VAL A 85 36.35 27.31 -9.21
C VAL A 85 36.66 27.07 -10.68
N TYR A 86 37.36 28.01 -11.31
CA TYR A 86 37.77 27.90 -12.70
C TYR A 86 39.19 28.46 -12.87
N LYS A 87 40.06 27.70 -13.55
CA LYS A 87 41.47 28.08 -13.81
C LYS A 87 42.19 28.66 -12.57
N ASN A 88 42.07 27.95 -11.45
CA ASN A 88 42.70 28.30 -10.17
C ASN A 88 42.24 29.63 -9.55
N SER A 89 41.04 30.10 -9.87
CA SER A 89 40.40 31.25 -9.19
C SER A 89 38.99 30.88 -8.74
N LEU A 90 38.55 31.46 -7.62
CA LEU A 90 37.17 31.38 -7.15
C LEU A 90 36.34 32.46 -7.84
N TYR A 91 35.38 32.05 -8.66
CA TYR A 91 34.41 32.92 -9.29
C TYR A 91 33.16 33.03 -8.41
N VAL A 92 32.64 34.25 -8.33
CA VAL A 92 31.49 34.60 -7.51
C VAL A 92 30.45 35.24 -8.40
N GLY A 93 29.22 34.73 -8.37
CA GLY A 93 28.06 35.27 -9.08
C GLY A 93 26.95 35.68 -8.12
N GLY A 94 26.26 36.79 -8.38
CA GLY A 94 25.23 37.30 -7.47
C GLY A 94 24.50 38.55 -7.95
N MET A 95 23.92 39.29 -6.98
CA MET A 95 23.19 40.57 -7.14
C MET A 95 24.07 41.80 -6.86
N PHE A 96 25.35 41.62 -6.57
CA PHE A 96 26.21 42.70 -6.09
C PHE A 96 26.54 43.71 -7.20
N SER A 97 26.57 44.99 -6.84
CA SER A 97 26.93 46.08 -7.75
C SER A 97 28.41 46.47 -7.65
N SER A 98 29.17 45.92 -6.71
CA SER A 98 30.60 46.12 -6.57
C SER A 98 31.27 45.01 -5.76
N VAL A 99 32.54 44.74 -6.07
CA VAL A 99 33.44 43.92 -5.25
C VAL A 99 34.73 44.69 -4.97
N ALA A 100 35.02 44.94 -3.69
CA ALA A 100 36.20 45.67 -3.20
C ALA A 100 36.46 47.02 -3.91
N GLY A 101 35.39 47.71 -4.34
CA GLY A 101 35.49 48.97 -5.07
C GLY A 101 35.96 48.86 -6.53
N LEU A 102 36.08 47.64 -7.08
CA LEU A 102 36.51 47.43 -8.46
C LEU A 102 35.43 47.87 -9.45
N SER A 103 35.80 48.79 -10.34
CA SER A 103 34.99 49.16 -11.51
C SER A 103 34.84 47.96 -12.46
N GLY A 104 33.61 47.58 -12.77
CA GLY A 104 33.30 46.42 -13.63
C GLY A 104 33.20 45.07 -12.90
N GLY A 105 33.25 45.06 -11.57
CA GLY A 105 33.06 43.86 -10.73
C GLY A 105 31.61 43.64 -10.26
N ASN A 106 30.60 44.03 -11.04
CA ASN A 106 29.19 43.81 -10.70
C ASN A 106 28.65 42.49 -11.25
N ASN A 107 27.84 41.82 -10.41
CA ASN A 107 27.17 40.53 -10.58
C ASN A 107 28.07 39.31 -10.84
N ILE A 108 29.31 39.51 -11.30
CA ILE A 108 30.36 38.48 -11.36
C ILE A 108 31.75 39.06 -11.06
N ALA A 109 32.56 38.35 -10.27
CA ALA A 109 33.96 38.68 -9.99
C ALA A 109 34.77 37.40 -9.74
N ARG A 110 36.10 37.48 -9.75
CA ARG A 110 36.97 36.35 -9.37
C ARG A 110 38.02 36.73 -8.34
N TRP A 111 38.29 35.80 -7.42
CA TRP A 111 39.34 35.86 -6.42
C TRP A 111 40.47 34.90 -6.81
N ASP A 112 41.69 35.42 -6.97
CA ASP A 112 42.86 34.62 -7.37
C ASP A 112 43.63 33.99 -6.19
N GLY A 113 43.10 34.14 -4.97
CA GLY A 113 43.78 33.76 -3.73
C GLY A 113 44.40 34.95 -2.99
N SER A 114 44.62 36.07 -3.67
CA SER A 114 45.27 37.27 -3.12
C SER A 114 44.56 38.59 -3.44
N ALA A 115 43.92 38.68 -4.60
CA ALA A 115 43.25 39.88 -5.08
C ALA A 115 41.94 39.57 -5.81
N TRP A 116 41.02 40.53 -5.73
CA TRP A 116 39.81 40.55 -6.52
C TRP A 116 40.12 41.06 -7.94
N ASN A 117 39.56 40.40 -8.95
CA ASN A 117 39.74 40.72 -10.35
C ASN A 117 38.38 40.72 -11.07
N THR A 118 38.25 41.53 -12.12
CA THR A 118 37.08 41.51 -13.01
C THR A 118 37.09 40.27 -13.92
N VAL A 119 35.93 39.92 -14.48
CA VAL A 119 35.79 38.86 -15.49
C VAL A 119 35.52 39.50 -16.85
N GLY A 120 36.62 39.84 -17.56
CA GLY A 120 36.57 40.57 -18.82
C GLY A 120 36.57 42.10 -18.67
N LEU A 121 36.44 42.80 -19.79
CA LEU A 121 36.57 44.26 -19.89
C LEU A 121 35.34 45.04 -19.37
N SER A 122 34.20 44.37 -19.20
CA SER A 122 33.00 44.98 -18.63
C SER A 122 32.11 43.92 -17.98
N SER A 123 31.21 44.41 -17.12
CA SER A 123 30.42 43.63 -16.19
C SER A 123 29.22 42.91 -16.81
N ILE A 124 28.55 42.10 -15.99
CA ILE A 124 27.22 41.55 -16.29
C ILE A 124 26.16 42.52 -15.78
N ASN A 125 25.17 42.85 -16.62
CA ASN A 125 24.20 43.91 -16.32
C ASN A 125 23.09 43.51 -15.32
N ASN A 126 22.99 42.23 -14.96
CA ASN A 126 21.94 41.71 -14.09
C ASN A 126 22.43 40.46 -13.33
N HIS A 127 21.57 39.92 -12.46
CA HIS A 127 21.90 38.83 -11.54
C HIS A 127 22.40 37.57 -12.25
N VAL A 128 23.41 36.94 -11.63
CA VAL A 128 23.95 35.64 -12.00
C VAL A 128 23.48 34.59 -11.00
N TYR A 129 22.79 33.55 -11.48
CA TYR A 129 22.23 32.48 -10.65
C TYR A 129 23.03 31.18 -10.73
N ALA A 130 23.70 30.92 -11.85
CA ALA A 130 24.40 29.65 -12.08
C ALA A 130 25.79 29.84 -12.68
N LEU A 131 26.76 29.04 -12.20
CA LEU A 131 28.11 28.94 -12.74
C LEU A 131 28.49 27.46 -12.83
N VAL A 132 28.98 27.00 -13.99
CA VAL A 132 29.50 25.65 -14.15
C VAL A 132 30.68 25.62 -15.11
N VAL A 133 31.67 24.76 -14.85
CA VAL A 133 32.79 24.55 -15.78
C VAL A 133 32.44 23.39 -16.71
N TYR A 134 32.47 23.65 -18.02
CA TYR A 134 32.22 22.66 -19.06
C TYR A 134 33.19 22.88 -20.22
N ASN A 135 33.82 21.82 -20.74
CA ASN A 135 34.76 21.89 -21.86
C ASN A 135 35.79 23.04 -21.73
N ASN A 136 36.45 23.12 -20.57
CA ASN A 136 37.48 24.11 -20.25
C ASN A 136 37.02 25.58 -20.30
N SER A 137 35.72 25.84 -20.23
CA SER A 137 35.13 27.19 -20.17
C SER A 137 34.17 27.31 -18.99
N LEU A 138 34.03 28.52 -18.45
CA LEU A 138 33.05 28.83 -17.41
C LEU A 138 31.74 29.28 -18.05
N TYR A 139 30.67 28.52 -17.85
CA TYR A 139 29.32 28.85 -18.30
C TYR A 139 28.59 29.59 -17.19
N VAL A 140 27.84 30.62 -17.58
CA VAL A 140 27.20 31.57 -16.67
C VAL A 140 25.74 31.71 -17.06
N GLY A 141 24.85 31.40 -16.12
CA GLY A 141 23.40 31.46 -16.27
C GLY A 141 22.79 32.53 -15.35
N GLY A 142 21.76 33.23 -15.81
CA GLY A 142 21.06 34.22 -14.99
C GLY A 142 19.96 34.97 -15.74
N ILE A 143 19.69 36.20 -15.30
CA ILE A 143 18.66 37.09 -15.87
C ILE A 143 19.24 38.30 -16.61
N PHE A 144 20.53 38.21 -16.94
CA PHE A 144 21.24 39.23 -17.67
C PHE A 144 20.88 39.24 -19.16
N THR A 145 20.96 40.41 -19.74
CA THR A 145 20.73 40.67 -21.17
C THR A 145 21.98 41.26 -21.84
N ASN A 146 23.06 41.43 -21.09
CA ASN A 146 24.35 41.89 -21.58
C ASN A 146 25.49 41.34 -20.72
N VAL A 147 26.52 40.82 -21.41
CA VAL A 147 27.75 40.30 -20.83
C VAL A 147 28.92 40.93 -21.60
N GLY A 148 29.81 41.62 -20.90
CA GLY A 148 31.03 42.16 -21.50
C GLY A 148 30.78 43.25 -22.56
N GLY A 149 29.67 43.99 -22.45
CA GLY A 149 29.32 45.08 -23.37
C GLY A 149 28.75 44.58 -24.71
N ILE A 150 28.60 43.26 -24.86
CA ILE A 150 28.15 42.63 -26.11
C ILE A 150 26.66 42.29 -25.98
N ILE A 151 25.85 42.97 -26.80
CA ILE A 151 24.40 42.76 -26.90
C ILE A 151 24.13 41.40 -27.59
N GLY A 152 23.13 40.66 -27.08
CA GLY A 152 22.70 39.38 -27.68
C GLY A 152 23.19 38.11 -26.97
N ARG A 153 23.89 38.27 -25.84
CA ARG A 153 24.32 37.17 -24.96
C ARG A 153 23.43 37.13 -23.74
N ASN A 154 22.15 36.85 -23.96
CA ASN A 154 21.13 36.91 -22.92
C ASN A 154 21.08 35.56 -22.18
N TYR A 155 20.93 35.63 -20.85
CA TYR A 155 20.61 34.54 -19.93
C TYR A 155 21.64 33.40 -19.81
N LEU A 156 22.42 33.12 -20.85
CA LEU A 156 23.51 32.14 -20.88
C LEU A 156 24.70 32.65 -21.70
N ALA A 157 25.88 32.65 -21.10
CA ALA A 157 27.14 32.99 -21.77
C ALA A 157 28.26 32.03 -21.33
N ARG A 158 29.34 31.95 -22.11
CA ARG A 158 30.55 31.20 -21.72
C ARG A 158 31.79 32.07 -21.75
N TRP A 159 32.63 31.95 -20.74
CA TRP A 159 33.92 32.61 -20.57
C TRP A 159 35.04 31.59 -20.80
N ASP A 160 35.92 31.86 -21.77
CA ASP A 160 37.03 30.96 -22.11
C ASP A 160 38.32 31.24 -21.33
N GLY A 161 38.32 32.27 -20.49
CA GLY A 161 39.51 32.78 -19.79
C GLY A 161 39.97 34.15 -20.27
N SER A 162 39.54 34.58 -21.46
CA SER A 162 39.99 35.82 -22.10
C SER A 162 38.83 36.65 -22.66
N ILE A 163 37.85 36.02 -23.29
CA ILE A 163 36.68 36.69 -23.85
C ILE A 163 35.39 35.95 -23.50
N TRP A 164 34.32 36.73 -23.45
CA TRP A 164 32.97 36.19 -23.41
C TRP A 164 32.59 35.67 -24.80
N ASN A 165 31.83 34.58 -24.84
CA ASN A 165 31.31 33.95 -26.05
C ASN A 165 29.82 33.59 -25.87
N THR A 166 29.08 33.45 -26.98
CA THR A 166 27.73 32.88 -26.98
C THR A 166 27.78 31.36 -26.76
N VAL A 167 26.66 30.79 -26.32
CA VAL A 167 26.40 29.34 -26.32
C VAL A 167 25.33 29.09 -27.38
N GLY A 168 25.72 28.45 -28.49
CA GLY A 168 24.90 28.45 -29.70
C GLY A 168 24.85 29.81 -30.39
N ALA A 169 23.75 30.08 -31.09
CA ALA A 169 23.50 31.35 -31.78
C ALA A 169 22.98 32.43 -30.82
N VAL A 170 23.00 33.68 -31.30
CA VAL A 170 22.55 34.85 -30.54
C VAL A 170 21.07 34.70 -30.20
N SER A 171 20.73 34.89 -28.92
CA SER A 171 19.35 34.77 -28.40
C SER A 171 18.70 33.39 -28.55
N ASP A 172 19.51 32.31 -28.60
CA ASP A 172 18.96 30.96 -28.63
C ASP A 172 18.00 30.73 -27.47
N ILE A 173 18.38 31.11 -26.24
CA ILE A 173 17.55 31.03 -25.05
C ILE A 173 16.73 32.32 -24.87
N ASN A 174 15.42 32.21 -24.70
CA ASN A 174 14.51 33.36 -24.67
C ASN A 174 14.21 33.94 -23.28
N TYR A 175 14.57 33.24 -22.20
CA TYR A 175 14.25 33.66 -20.84
C TYR A 175 15.26 33.13 -19.82
N TYR A 176 14.98 33.35 -18.54
CA TYR A 176 15.90 33.18 -17.41
C TYR A 176 16.47 31.77 -17.27
N VAL A 177 17.75 31.69 -16.91
CA VAL A 177 18.46 30.46 -16.55
C VAL A 177 18.75 30.49 -15.05
N TYR A 178 18.20 29.52 -14.32
CA TYR A 178 18.40 29.42 -12.87
C TYR A 178 19.49 28.42 -12.49
N THR A 179 19.69 27.38 -13.29
CA THR A 179 20.60 26.29 -12.95
C THR A 179 21.32 25.71 -14.16
N LEU A 180 22.55 25.23 -13.92
CA LEU A 180 23.42 24.59 -14.89
C LEU A 180 24.04 23.34 -14.25
N GLY A 181 24.05 22.22 -14.97
CA GLY A 181 24.61 20.96 -14.47
C GLY A 181 25.26 20.13 -15.58
N ILE A 182 26.22 19.27 -15.22
CA ILE A 182 26.87 18.38 -16.19
C ILE A 182 26.40 16.95 -15.96
N TYR A 183 25.91 16.32 -17.02
CA TYR A 183 25.45 14.93 -16.98
C TYR A 183 25.80 14.22 -18.29
N ASN A 184 26.38 13.02 -18.19
CA ASN A 184 26.83 12.20 -19.33
C ASN A 184 27.59 13.00 -20.41
N GLY A 185 28.54 13.84 -19.96
CA GLY A 185 29.41 14.63 -20.85
C GLY A 185 28.72 15.81 -21.55
N SER A 186 27.48 16.14 -21.22
CA SER A 186 26.73 17.28 -21.77
C SER A 186 26.36 18.30 -20.70
N LEU A 187 26.22 19.57 -21.11
CA LEU A 187 25.73 20.65 -20.27
C LEU A 187 24.20 20.67 -20.29
N TYR A 188 23.57 20.53 -19.13
CA TYR A 188 22.13 20.69 -18.94
C TYR A 188 21.84 22.09 -18.40
N VAL A 189 20.81 22.71 -18.96
CA VAL A 189 20.41 24.08 -18.65
C VAL A 189 18.95 24.05 -18.21
N GLY A 190 18.67 24.55 -17.00
CA GLY A 190 17.32 24.65 -16.44
C GLY A 190 16.97 26.10 -16.07
N GLY A 191 15.71 26.49 -16.27
CA GLY A 191 15.26 27.85 -16.00
C GLY A 191 13.77 28.07 -16.24
N ASP A 192 13.38 29.29 -16.60
CA ASP A 192 12.00 29.67 -16.98
C ASP A 192 11.84 29.87 -18.50
N PHE A 193 12.84 29.46 -19.29
CA PHE A 193 12.78 29.60 -20.74
C PHE A 193 11.76 28.68 -21.40
N THR A 194 11.08 29.23 -22.40
CA THR A 194 10.10 28.51 -23.24
C THR A 194 10.66 28.25 -24.65
N ASN A 195 11.77 28.91 -25.01
CA ASN A 195 12.46 28.75 -26.30
C ASN A 195 14.00 28.65 -26.18
N VAL A 196 14.57 27.71 -26.94
CA VAL A 196 16.00 27.40 -27.15
C VAL A 196 16.24 27.02 -28.61
N ALA A 197 16.69 27.97 -29.45
CA ALA A 197 17.02 27.74 -30.86
C ALA A 197 15.87 27.13 -31.71
N GLY A 198 14.60 27.47 -31.43
CA GLY A 198 13.45 27.06 -32.26
C GLY A 198 12.90 25.64 -32.02
N ILE A 199 13.59 24.79 -31.26
CA ILE A 199 13.20 23.41 -30.89
C ILE A 199 11.88 23.30 -30.07
N THR A 200 10.72 23.08 -30.68
CA THR A 200 9.46 22.88 -29.92
C THR A 200 9.48 21.61 -29.04
N GLY A 201 8.82 21.62 -27.86
CA GLY A 201 8.71 20.44 -26.97
C GLY A 201 9.71 20.31 -25.81
N ARG A 202 10.26 21.43 -25.31
CA ARG A 202 11.20 21.48 -24.18
C ARG A 202 10.53 22.05 -22.92
N ASN A 203 10.67 21.34 -21.82
CA ASN A 203 9.94 21.57 -20.58
C ASN A 203 10.85 22.27 -19.57
N TYR A 204 11.23 23.53 -19.87
CA TYR A 204 12.08 24.37 -19.02
C TYR A 204 13.49 23.83 -18.75
N ILE A 205 13.88 22.77 -19.47
CA ILE A 205 15.20 22.15 -19.47
C ILE A 205 15.65 21.82 -20.90
N THR A 206 16.93 21.97 -21.18
CA THR A 206 17.57 21.61 -22.46
C THR A 206 18.98 21.05 -22.21
N ARG A 207 19.56 20.35 -23.20
CA ARG A 207 20.96 19.91 -23.14
C ARG A 207 21.79 20.42 -24.32
N TRP A 208 23.01 20.82 -24.02
CA TRP A 208 24.03 21.27 -24.95
C TRP A 208 25.21 20.29 -24.95
N ASN A 209 25.53 19.73 -26.12
CA ASN A 209 26.62 18.75 -26.25
C ASN A 209 27.98 19.36 -26.63
N GLY A 210 28.08 20.70 -26.64
CA GLY A 210 29.24 21.42 -27.14
C GLY A 210 29.05 22.09 -28.50
N SER A 211 28.09 21.61 -29.31
CA SER A 211 27.86 22.10 -30.68
C SER A 211 26.40 22.36 -31.03
N ILE A 212 25.46 21.56 -30.52
CA ILE A 212 24.03 21.66 -30.82
C ILE A 212 23.17 21.52 -29.56
N TRP A 213 22.02 22.21 -29.58
CA TRP A 213 20.95 22.05 -28.59
C TRP A 213 20.14 20.79 -28.89
N ASN A 214 19.82 20.04 -27.85
CA ASN A 214 18.97 18.85 -27.93
C ASN A 214 17.90 18.90 -26.84
N THR A 215 16.74 18.30 -27.11
CA THR A 215 15.74 18.04 -26.07
C THR A 215 16.25 17.02 -25.07
N VAL A 216 15.70 17.07 -23.87
CA VAL A 216 15.93 16.10 -22.80
C VAL A 216 14.70 15.19 -22.75
N GLY A 217 14.67 14.16 -23.59
CA GLY A 217 13.56 13.20 -23.66
C GLY A 217 12.19 13.81 -24.02
N VAL A 218 11.13 12.98 -23.92
CA VAL A 218 9.73 13.42 -23.91
C VAL A 218 9.29 13.45 -22.45
N ILE A 219 9.24 14.64 -21.84
CA ILE A 219 8.96 14.78 -20.40
C ILE A 219 7.69 15.58 -20.18
N ASN A 220 6.51 14.96 -20.27
CA ASN A 220 5.23 15.67 -20.23
C ASN A 220 4.85 16.27 -18.85
N ASN A 221 5.72 16.16 -17.84
CA ASN A 221 5.41 16.50 -16.44
C ASN A 221 6.27 17.65 -15.85
N LEU A 222 7.25 18.20 -16.58
CA LEU A 222 8.05 19.37 -16.14
C LEU A 222 7.40 20.68 -16.62
N ASN A 223 6.20 21.00 -16.16
CA ASN A 223 5.41 22.09 -16.75
C ASN A 223 5.64 23.49 -16.15
N ASP A 224 6.68 23.67 -15.34
CA ASP A 224 7.04 24.95 -14.72
C ASP A 224 8.59 25.03 -14.55
N SER A 225 9.11 26.11 -13.95
CA SER A 225 10.55 26.39 -13.85
C SER A 225 11.37 25.20 -13.36
N VAL A 226 12.55 25.02 -13.95
CA VAL A 226 13.61 24.19 -13.37
C VAL A 226 14.57 25.07 -12.56
N SER A 227 14.64 24.85 -11.25
CA SER A 227 15.46 25.62 -10.31
C SER A 227 16.70 24.89 -9.81
N ALA A 228 16.74 23.56 -9.89
CA ALA A 228 17.86 22.76 -9.42
C ALA A 228 18.14 21.53 -10.31
N LEU A 229 19.42 21.15 -10.40
CA LEU A 229 19.90 19.95 -11.08
C LEU A 229 20.91 19.24 -10.18
N ALA A 230 20.79 17.93 -10.04
CA ALA A 230 21.73 17.10 -9.27
C ALA A 230 21.93 15.74 -9.95
N VAL A 231 23.14 15.18 -9.87
CA VAL A 231 23.42 13.83 -10.36
C VAL A 231 23.63 12.90 -9.17
N TYR A 232 22.87 11.81 -9.10
CA TYR A 232 22.96 10.81 -8.04
C TYR A 232 22.80 9.41 -8.63
N ASN A 233 23.69 8.48 -8.26
CA ASN A 233 23.69 7.09 -8.75
C ASN A 233 23.64 6.92 -10.28
N GLY A 234 24.18 7.87 -11.05
CA GLY A 234 24.17 7.82 -12.51
C GLY A 234 22.92 8.39 -13.16
N ASP A 235 21.98 8.92 -12.37
CA ASP A 235 20.75 9.57 -12.84
C ASP A 235 20.79 11.09 -12.61
N LEU A 236 20.13 11.83 -13.52
CA LEU A 236 19.94 13.28 -13.40
C LEU A 236 18.59 13.57 -12.72
N PHE A 237 18.65 14.15 -11.53
CA PHE A 237 17.51 14.66 -10.78
C PHE A 237 17.29 16.14 -11.11
N VAL A 238 16.02 16.51 -11.27
CA VAL A 238 15.59 17.86 -11.64
C VAL A 238 14.62 18.36 -10.57
N GLY A 239 14.92 19.50 -9.95
CA GLY A 239 14.05 20.18 -8.98
C GLY A 239 13.50 21.48 -9.56
N GLY A 240 12.27 21.84 -9.20
CA GLY A 240 11.57 22.96 -9.81
C GLY A 240 10.14 23.14 -9.30
N PHE A 241 9.40 24.08 -9.90
CA PHE A 241 8.04 24.46 -9.48
C PHE A 241 6.95 23.67 -10.20
N PHE A 242 7.19 22.40 -10.53
CA PHE A 242 6.30 21.59 -11.37
C PHE A 242 4.91 21.43 -10.74
N LYS A 243 3.85 21.63 -11.54
CA LYS A 243 2.45 21.52 -11.15
C LYS A 243 1.81 20.37 -11.91
N GLN A 244 1.11 19.46 -11.25
CA GLN A 244 0.14 18.61 -11.95
C GLN A 244 -1.16 18.75 -11.17
N SER A 245 -2.30 18.96 -11.82
CA SER A 245 -3.59 19.01 -11.11
C SER A 245 -4.67 18.43 -11.98
N LEU A 246 -5.31 17.36 -11.49
CA LEU A 246 -6.43 16.69 -12.16
C LEU A 246 -7.80 17.21 -11.69
N LEU A 247 -7.87 18.01 -10.61
CA LEU A 247 -9.08 18.65 -10.10
C LEU A 247 -8.80 20.07 -9.61
N LYS A 248 -9.57 21.05 -10.10
CA LYS A 248 -9.65 22.42 -9.57
C LYS A 248 -11.11 22.74 -9.23
N TYR A 249 -11.37 23.11 -7.99
CA TYR A 249 -12.41 24.08 -7.68
C TYR A 249 -11.72 25.44 -7.54
N SER A 250 -12.37 26.53 -7.93
CA SER A 250 -11.78 27.87 -7.88
C SER A 250 -12.77 28.85 -7.28
N SER A 251 -12.54 29.25 -6.02
CA SER A 251 -12.50 30.69 -5.68
C SER A 251 -11.80 30.92 -4.34
N ASN A 252 -10.57 31.43 -4.41
CA ASN A 252 -9.84 32.16 -3.36
C ASN A 252 -9.62 31.47 -1.99
N ASN A 253 -9.78 30.15 -1.87
CA ASN A 253 -9.29 29.31 -0.76
C ASN A 253 -9.50 27.83 -1.15
N ASP A 254 -8.65 27.27 -2.01
CA ASP A 254 -8.89 25.94 -2.58
C ASP A 254 -7.96 24.88 -1.95
N LEU A 255 -8.53 23.71 -1.63
CA LEU A 255 -7.78 22.49 -1.33
C LEU A 255 -7.64 21.70 -2.64
N SER A 256 -6.43 21.59 -3.17
CA SER A 256 -6.17 20.88 -4.44
C SER A 256 -5.28 19.67 -4.21
N VAL A 257 -5.74 18.49 -4.62
CA VAL A 257 -4.95 17.25 -4.63
C VAL A 257 -4.75 16.79 -6.07
N SER A 258 -3.59 16.19 -6.36
CA SER A 258 -3.19 15.78 -7.71
C SER A 258 -2.55 14.41 -7.78
N ALA A 259 -2.73 13.74 -8.92
CA ALA A 259 -2.16 12.45 -9.27
C ALA A 259 -1.49 12.51 -10.65
N THR A 260 -0.49 11.66 -10.86
CA THR A 260 0.15 11.46 -12.17
C THR A 260 -0.48 10.25 -12.87
N LEU A 261 -1.03 10.46 -14.07
CA LEU A 261 -1.54 9.38 -14.94
C LEU A 261 -0.50 9.07 -16.03
N ASN A 262 -0.02 7.82 -16.08
CA ASN A 262 0.97 7.39 -17.08
C ASN A 262 0.29 6.55 -18.17
N ASN A 263 0.54 6.85 -19.45
CA ASN A 263 0.17 6.02 -20.62
C ASN A 263 -1.35 5.69 -20.81
N ILE A 264 -2.23 6.70 -20.74
CA ILE A 264 -3.71 6.50 -20.78
C ILE A 264 -4.36 6.51 -22.19
N ASN A 265 -3.60 6.45 -23.28
CA ASN A 265 -4.22 6.50 -24.61
C ASN A 265 -5.08 5.24 -24.86
N ASN A 266 -6.40 5.44 -25.00
CA ASN A 266 -7.40 4.38 -25.21
C ASN A 266 -7.50 3.33 -24.07
N ALA A 267 -7.12 3.67 -22.84
CA ALA A 267 -7.28 2.80 -21.67
C ALA A 267 -8.26 3.42 -20.66
N TRP A 268 -9.14 2.60 -20.09
CA TRP A 268 -10.01 3.00 -18.99
C TRP A 268 -9.20 3.19 -17.70
N GLN A 269 -9.60 4.16 -16.89
CA GLN A 269 -8.99 4.49 -15.60
C GLN A 269 -10.10 4.76 -14.58
N ASN A 270 -9.93 4.26 -13.36
CA ASN A 270 -10.77 4.64 -12.23
C ASN A 270 -10.10 5.78 -11.46
N VAL A 271 -10.77 6.93 -11.38
CA VAL A 271 -10.28 8.08 -10.62
C VAL A 271 -11.24 8.32 -9.45
N THR A 272 -10.73 8.18 -8.23
CA THR A 272 -11.51 8.43 -7.01
C THR A 272 -10.89 9.57 -6.20
N ALA A 273 -11.68 10.58 -5.85
CA ALA A 273 -11.29 11.65 -4.94
C ALA A 273 -12.08 11.56 -3.64
N VAL A 274 -11.40 11.74 -2.51
CA VAL A 274 -11.98 11.67 -1.16
C VAL A 274 -11.67 12.95 -0.41
N TYR A 275 -12.66 13.51 0.26
CA TYR A 275 -12.48 14.63 1.18
C TYR A 275 -13.21 14.34 2.48
N ASP A 276 -12.50 14.42 3.61
CA ASP A 276 -13.01 14.07 4.94
C ASP A 276 -13.26 15.29 5.85
N GLY A 277 -13.13 16.50 5.32
CA GLY A 277 -13.22 17.74 6.10
C GLY A 277 -11.86 18.29 6.56
N TYR A 278 -10.80 17.47 6.48
CA TYR A 278 -9.44 17.84 6.90
C TYR A 278 -8.39 17.58 5.81
N SER A 279 -8.53 16.53 5.01
CA SER A 279 -7.66 16.25 3.88
C SER A 279 -8.43 15.83 2.62
N ALA A 280 -7.86 16.17 1.47
CA ALA A 280 -8.29 15.71 0.16
C ALA A 280 -7.29 14.69 -0.36
N LYS A 281 -7.78 13.50 -0.72
CA LYS A 281 -6.99 12.37 -1.25
C LYS A 281 -7.45 12.04 -2.66
N ILE A 282 -6.54 11.56 -3.50
CA ILE A 282 -6.84 11.05 -4.83
C ILE A 282 -6.27 9.66 -5.01
N TYR A 283 -7.03 8.80 -5.68
CA TYR A 283 -6.70 7.42 -5.97
C TYR A 283 -6.86 7.18 -7.46
N ILE A 284 -5.89 6.51 -8.07
CA ILE A 284 -5.91 6.09 -9.47
C ILE A 284 -5.90 4.56 -9.50
N ASP A 285 -6.84 3.97 -10.21
CA ASP A 285 -7.05 2.53 -10.30
C ASP A 285 -7.04 1.88 -8.91
N GLY A 286 -7.76 2.49 -7.96
CA GLY A 286 -7.87 1.99 -6.59
C GLY A 286 -6.62 2.18 -5.72
N VAL A 287 -5.54 2.73 -6.26
CA VAL A 287 -4.26 2.96 -5.56
C VAL A 287 -4.15 4.41 -5.12
N PHE A 288 -3.75 4.64 -3.88
CA PHE A 288 -3.48 5.99 -3.37
C PHE A 288 -2.42 6.69 -4.22
N SER A 289 -2.76 7.88 -4.73
CA SER A 289 -1.90 8.61 -5.65
C SER A 289 -1.53 10.01 -5.17
N GLY A 290 -2.17 10.54 -4.12
CA GLY A 290 -1.81 11.82 -3.54
C GLY A 290 -2.76 12.28 -2.45
N GLU A 291 -2.26 13.17 -1.58
CA GLU A 291 -3.03 13.81 -0.51
C GLU A 291 -2.66 15.28 -0.39
N THR A 292 -3.59 16.09 0.08
CA THR A 292 -3.37 17.47 0.51
C THR A 292 -4.13 17.72 1.79
N ILE A 293 -3.43 18.18 2.82
CA ILE A 293 -3.95 18.42 4.17
C ILE A 293 -4.27 19.90 4.31
N GLY A 294 -5.46 20.23 4.82
CA GLY A 294 -5.83 21.61 5.08
C GLY A 294 -7.24 21.78 5.67
N SER A 295 -7.36 22.64 6.69
CA SER A 295 -8.61 22.96 7.39
C SER A 295 -9.50 23.97 6.62
N ILE A 296 -9.62 23.81 5.30
CA ILE A 296 -10.48 24.69 4.50
C ILE A 296 -11.88 24.08 4.45
N ARG A 297 -12.86 24.71 5.10
CA ARG A 297 -14.27 24.33 4.93
C ARG A 297 -14.73 24.72 3.51
N PRO A 298 -15.32 23.80 2.72
CA PRO A 298 -15.98 24.17 1.48
C PRO A 298 -17.03 25.23 1.79
N LYS A 299 -16.93 26.40 1.15
CA LYS A 299 -17.93 27.46 1.30
C LYS A 299 -19.28 26.90 0.88
N ALA A 300 -20.31 27.03 1.72
CA ALA A 300 -21.66 26.63 1.35
C ALA A 300 -22.09 27.41 0.10
N VAL A 301 -22.06 26.75 -1.06
CA VAL A 301 -22.55 27.31 -2.32
C VAL A 301 -24.04 27.02 -2.41
N SER A 302 -24.84 28.07 -2.61
CA SER A 302 -26.26 27.91 -2.94
C SER A 302 -26.39 27.19 -4.28
N GLN A 303 -27.10 26.06 -4.30
CA GLN A 303 -27.54 25.26 -5.46
C GLN A 303 -26.94 25.68 -6.82
N THR A 304 -25.78 25.11 -7.17
CA THR A 304 -25.21 25.18 -8.52
C THR A 304 -25.23 23.80 -9.18
N ASN A 305 -25.27 23.76 -10.51
CA ASN A 305 -25.20 22.51 -11.26
C ASN A 305 -23.79 21.87 -11.14
N TYR A 306 -23.75 20.53 -11.04
CA TYR A 306 -22.53 19.76 -11.24
C TYR A 306 -22.34 19.50 -12.73
N PHE A 307 -21.14 19.80 -13.25
CA PHE A 307 -20.79 19.58 -14.65
C PHE A 307 -19.85 18.38 -14.77
N VAL A 308 -20.14 17.50 -15.73
CA VAL A 308 -19.30 16.35 -16.07
C VAL A 308 -18.86 16.53 -17.52
N GLY A 309 -17.55 16.47 -17.78
CA GLY A 309 -16.99 16.61 -19.12
C GLY A 309 -16.92 18.03 -19.71
N THR A 310 -17.26 19.06 -18.92
CA THR A 310 -17.18 20.49 -19.31
C THR A 310 -16.94 21.38 -18.08
N GLY A 311 -16.57 22.65 -18.27
CA GLY A 311 -16.24 23.60 -17.20
C GLY A 311 -17.19 24.81 -17.09
N PHE A 312 -17.34 25.37 -15.88
CA PHE A 312 -18.07 26.62 -15.63
C PHE A 312 -17.15 27.85 -15.80
N GLY A 313 -17.62 28.84 -16.56
CA GLY A 313 -17.08 30.20 -16.80
C GLY A 313 -15.69 30.57 -16.25
N SER A 314 -14.75 30.87 -17.16
CA SER A 314 -13.49 31.53 -16.81
C SER A 314 -13.75 33.01 -16.46
N SER A 315 -13.22 33.47 -15.32
CA SER A 315 -13.21 34.90 -14.95
C SER A 315 -12.08 35.69 -15.63
N ALA A 316 -11.45 35.14 -16.68
CA ALA A 316 -10.38 35.78 -17.44
C ALA A 316 -10.90 36.12 -18.86
N PRO A 317 -10.77 37.37 -19.34
CA PRO A 317 -11.20 37.73 -20.69
C PRO A 317 -10.38 36.94 -21.73
N GLY A 318 -11.04 36.05 -22.48
CA GLY A 318 -10.46 35.36 -23.64
C GLY A 318 -10.16 33.87 -23.51
N ALA A 319 -10.50 33.21 -22.39
CA ALA A 319 -10.33 31.76 -22.24
C ALA A 319 -11.66 31.01 -22.47
N SER A 320 -11.75 30.22 -23.55
CA SER A 320 -12.88 29.29 -23.74
C SER A 320 -12.85 28.18 -22.68
N PRO A 321 -14.00 27.74 -22.14
CA PRO A 321 -14.06 26.54 -21.30
C PRO A 321 -13.54 25.34 -22.12
N GLY A 322 -12.57 24.60 -21.60
CA GLY A 322 -12.08 23.39 -22.25
C GLY A 322 -13.06 22.24 -21.99
N ASP A 323 -13.73 21.75 -23.04
CA ASP A 323 -14.50 20.52 -22.97
C ASP A 323 -13.56 19.31 -22.92
N TYR A 324 -13.95 18.27 -22.17
CA TYR A 324 -13.23 17.01 -22.11
C TYR A 324 -13.48 16.19 -23.37
N ALA A 325 -12.42 15.95 -24.15
CA ALA A 325 -12.47 15.07 -25.32
C ALA A 325 -12.07 13.64 -24.94
N GLY A 326 -13.03 12.86 -24.44
CA GLY A 326 -12.83 11.45 -24.05
C GLY A 326 -14.15 10.74 -23.70
N GLN A 327 -14.08 9.45 -23.37
CA GLN A 327 -15.22 8.67 -22.87
C GLN A 327 -15.24 8.71 -21.34
N LEU A 328 -16.44 8.73 -20.75
CA LEU A 328 -16.68 8.67 -19.31
C LEU A 328 -17.73 7.61 -19.03
N ASP A 329 -17.58 6.88 -17.94
CA ASP A 329 -18.56 5.91 -17.44
C ASP A 329 -18.56 5.92 -15.89
N ASP A 330 -19.67 5.52 -15.29
CA ASP A 330 -19.82 5.28 -13.85
C ASP A 330 -19.42 6.43 -12.89
N VAL A 331 -19.94 7.63 -13.14
CA VAL A 331 -19.74 8.78 -12.25
C VAL A 331 -20.57 8.62 -10.96
N ARG A 332 -19.91 8.61 -9.80
CA ARG A 332 -20.52 8.43 -8.47
C ARG A 332 -20.15 9.55 -7.52
N ILE A 333 -21.11 9.96 -6.67
CA ILE A 333 -20.91 10.96 -5.61
C ILE A 333 -21.43 10.37 -4.30
N TYR A 334 -20.62 10.47 -3.25
CA TYR A 334 -20.93 9.96 -1.92
C TYR A 334 -21.09 11.13 -0.95
N ASN A 335 -22.00 10.99 0.00
CA ASN A 335 -22.23 11.98 1.08
C ASN A 335 -21.28 11.76 2.28
N ARG A 336 -20.21 10.98 2.09
CA ARG A 336 -19.19 10.67 3.10
C ARG A 336 -17.86 10.43 2.42
N ALA A 337 -16.77 10.55 3.19
CA ALA A 337 -15.46 10.07 2.76
C ALA A 337 -15.48 8.54 2.61
N LEU A 338 -14.89 8.05 1.52
CA LEU A 338 -14.66 6.62 1.30
C LEU A 338 -13.30 6.22 1.88
N ASN A 339 -13.21 5.03 2.44
CA ASN A 339 -11.93 4.48 2.88
C ASN A 339 -11.22 3.70 1.76
N GLN A 340 -9.93 3.40 1.93
CA GLN A 340 -9.09 2.71 0.94
C GLN A 340 -9.71 1.39 0.44
N ASN A 341 -10.34 0.61 1.31
CA ASN A 341 -10.92 -0.69 0.93
C ASN A 341 -12.16 -0.51 0.03
N GLU A 342 -12.97 0.49 0.30
CA GLU A 342 -14.12 0.84 -0.54
C GLU A 342 -13.65 1.33 -1.91
N ILE A 343 -12.58 2.11 -1.95
CA ILE A 343 -11.99 2.64 -3.20
C ILE A 343 -11.36 1.53 -4.03
N THR A 344 -10.62 0.61 -3.40
CA THR A 344 -10.08 -0.58 -4.06
C THR A 344 -11.21 -1.50 -4.54
N SER A 345 -12.30 -1.63 -3.78
CA SER A 345 -13.49 -2.39 -4.19
C SER A 345 -14.21 -1.72 -5.36
N LEU A 346 -14.24 -0.39 -5.42
CA LEU A 346 -14.78 0.38 -6.55
C LEU A 346 -13.91 0.29 -7.80
N ASN A 347 -12.59 0.09 -7.65
CA ASN A 347 -11.69 -0.13 -8.76
C ASN A 347 -11.74 -1.56 -9.30
N ASN A 348 -11.81 -2.53 -8.39
CA ASN A 348 -12.01 -3.93 -8.72
C ASN A 348 -13.48 -4.24 -9.04
N TRP A 349 -14.34 -3.22 -9.00
CA TRP A 349 -15.74 -3.33 -9.32
C TRP A 349 -15.87 -3.78 -10.76
N SER A 350 -16.37 -4.99 -10.90
CA SER A 350 -16.81 -5.50 -12.17
C SER A 350 -17.99 -4.68 -12.66
N PRO A 351 -18.10 -4.41 -13.96
CA PRO A 351 -19.43 -4.26 -14.52
C PRO A 351 -20.27 -5.44 -14.02
N GLY A 352 -21.47 -5.14 -13.50
CA GLY A 352 -22.33 -6.15 -12.89
C GLY A 352 -22.57 -7.34 -13.83
N GLN A 353 -22.98 -8.47 -13.27
CA GLN A 353 -23.44 -9.61 -14.06
C GLN A 353 -24.48 -9.13 -15.09
N TYR A 354 -24.42 -9.65 -16.31
CA TYR A 354 -25.46 -9.39 -17.31
C TYR A 354 -26.69 -10.27 -17.07
N VAL A 355 -26.46 -11.47 -16.53
CA VAL A 355 -27.48 -12.38 -16.03
C VAL A 355 -26.97 -12.99 -14.73
N HIS A 356 -27.84 -13.10 -13.74
CA HIS A 356 -27.58 -13.90 -12.55
C HIS A 356 -28.84 -14.65 -12.12
N LEU A 357 -28.95 -15.92 -12.49
CA LEU A 357 -29.99 -16.81 -11.96
C LEU A 357 -29.42 -17.52 -10.75
N LYS A 358 -29.80 -17.08 -9.55
CA LYS A 358 -29.40 -17.75 -8.30
C LYS A 358 -30.03 -19.14 -8.15
N ILE A 359 -31.23 -19.34 -8.72
CA ILE A 359 -31.99 -20.60 -8.61
C ILE A 359 -32.35 -20.88 -7.13
N ASP A 360 -32.82 -19.83 -6.45
CA ASP A 360 -33.07 -19.80 -5.01
C ASP A 360 -34.57 -19.72 -4.63
N GLU A 361 -35.46 -19.76 -5.62
CA GLU A 361 -36.90 -19.50 -5.43
C GLU A 361 -37.63 -20.64 -4.70
N ARG A 362 -37.10 -21.88 -4.76
CA ARG A 362 -37.63 -23.10 -4.13
C ARG A 362 -39.05 -23.53 -4.53
N GLN A 363 -39.73 -22.76 -5.38
CA GLN A 363 -41.08 -23.05 -5.88
C GLN A 363 -41.37 -22.30 -7.18
N GLY A 364 -42.41 -22.78 -7.90
CA GLY A 364 -42.78 -22.21 -9.20
C GLY A 364 -41.85 -22.65 -10.33
N SER A 365 -42.04 -22.05 -11.51
CA SER A 365 -41.31 -22.40 -12.74
C SER A 365 -40.47 -21.24 -13.28
N VAL A 366 -40.39 -20.11 -12.57
CA VAL A 366 -39.63 -18.93 -12.98
C VAL A 366 -38.32 -18.90 -12.20
N LEU A 367 -37.21 -18.62 -12.90
CA LEU A 367 -35.89 -18.39 -12.33
C LEU A 367 -35.64 -16.88 -12.41
N TYR A 368 -35.63 -16.17 -11.27
CA TYR A 368 -35.53 -14.71 -11.32
C TYR A 368 -34.09 -14.26 -11.50
N ASP A 369 -33.90 -13.27 -12.37
CA ASP A 369 -32.63 -12.61 -12.59
C ASP A 369 -32.33 -11.63 -11.46
N ALA A 370 -31.23 -11.88 -10.75
CA ALA A 370 -30.72 -11.04 -9.68
C ALA A 370 -29.81 -9.91 -10.19
N SER A 371 -29.45 -9.90 -11.48
CA SER A 371 -28.55 -8.88 -12.03
C SER A 371 -29.18 -7.50 -12.23
N GLY A 372 -30.52 -7.44 -12.25
CA GLY A 372 -31.28 -6.22 -12.51
C GLY A 372 -31.56 -5.95 -14.00
N ASN A 373 -31.17 -6.86 -14.90
CA ASN A 373 -31.41 -6.73 -16.34
C ASN A 373 -32.73 -7.39 -16.79
N ASN A 374 -33.52 -7.91 -15.85
CA ASN A 374 -34.79 -8.61 -16.11
C ASN A 374 -34.65 -9.83 -17.03
N MET A 375 -33.52 -10.52 -16.99
CA MET A 375 -33.22 -11.69 -17.81
C MET A 375 -33.76 -12.99 -17.18
N ASN A 376 -35.04 -12.97 -16.80
CA ASN A 376 -35.67 -14.08 -16.09
C ASN A 376 -35.69 -15.36 -16.94
N GLY A 377 -35.37 -16.48 -16.30
CA GLY A 377 -35.48 -17.80 -16.89
C GLY A 377 -36.78 -18.50 -16.56
N THR A 378 -37.02 -19.64 -17.20
CA THR A 378 -38.08 -20.57 -16.88
C THR A 378 -37.53 -21.99 -16.80
N SER A 379 -38.13 -22.85 -15.98
CA SER A 379 -37.75 -24.25 -15.89
C SER A 379 -38.94 -25.19 -15.72
N THR A 380 -38.81 -26.38 -16.29
CA THR A 380 -39.69 -27.55 -16.07
C THR A 380 -39.08 -28.57 -15.10
N GLY A 381 -37.91 -28.26 -14.52
CA GLY A 381 -37.23 -29.10 -13.55
C GLY A 381 -37.89 -29.12 -12.17
N VAL A 382 -37.32 -29.91 -11.27
CA VAL A 382 -37.77 -30.05 -9.88
C VAL A 382 -36.79 -29.36 -8.94
N TRP A 383 -37.28 -28.59 -7.99
CA TRP A 383 -36.47 -27.93 -6.96
C TRP A 383 -35.74 -28.96 -6.08
N VAL A 384 -34.45 -28.73 -5.85
CA VAL A 384 -33.56 -29.57 -5.04
C VAL A 384 -32.62 -28.70 -4.21
N ASP A 385 -31.87 -29.30 -3.30
CA ASP A 385 -30.75 -28.59 -2.66
C ASP A 385 -29.63 -28.33 -3.69
N GLY A 386 -29.20 -27.08 -3.74
CA GLY A 386 -28.16 -26.58 -4.63
C GLY A 386 -26.77 -26.80 -4.06
N LYS A 387 -25.75 -26.36 -4.79
CA LYS A 387 -24.42 -26.18 -4.21
C LYS A 387 -24.41 -25.00 -3.23
N ILE A 388 -25.16 -23.96 -3.56
CA ILE A 388 -25.46 -22.78 -2.77
C ILE A 388 -26.97 -22.81 -2.58
N ASN A 389 -27.44 -22.90 -1.34
CA ASN A 389 -28.87 -22.84 -1.01
C ASN A 389 -29.76 -23.85 -1.77
N SER A 390 -30.43 -23.47 -2.87
CA SER A 390 -31.23 -24.40 -3.69
C SER A 390 -30.77 -24.46 -5.15
N GLY A 391 -31.30 -25.43 -5.89
CA GLY A 391 -31.02 -25.59 -7.31
C GLY A 391 -32.20 -26.25 -8.02
N ILE A 392 -32.03 -26.53 -9.30
CA ILE A 392 -33.03 -27.19 -10.12
C ILE A 392 -32.48 -28.49 -10.71
N SER A 393 -33.23 -29.58 -10.64
CA SER A 393 -32.88 -30.87 -11.23
C SER A 393 -33.68 -31.14 -12.49
N LEU A 394 -32.98 -31.40 -13.59
CA LEU A 394 -33.55 -31.84 -14.86
C LEU A 394 -33.40 -33.37 -14.99
N ASN A 395 -34.42 -34.03 -15.53
CA ASN A 395 -34.54 -35.50 -15.53
C ASN A 395 -33.81 -36.23 -16.67
N GLY A 396 -33.20 -35.50 -17.62
CA GLY A 396 -32.52 -36.09 -18.77
C GLY A 396 -33.40 -36.63 -19.89
N THR A 397 -34.72 -36.42 -19.84
CA THR A 397 -35.65 -36.82 -20.92
C THR A 397 -36.37 -35.64 -21.57
N ASN A 398 -36.80 -34.67 -20.78
CA ASN A 398 -37.57 -33.51 -21.25
C ASN A 398 -37.47 -32.28 -20.33
N GLY A 399 -36.75 -32.38 -19.21
CA GLY A 399 -36.51 -31.24 -18.32
C GLY A 399 -35.67 -30.16 -19.00
N THR A 400 -36.09 -28.91 -18.87
CA THR A 400 -35.42 -27.73 -19.42
C THR A 400 -35.30 -26.63 -18.37
N ALA A 401 -34.24 -25.84 -18.46
CA ALA A 401 -34.14 -24.52 -17.85
C ALA A 401 -33.62 -23.57 -18.93
N LEU A 402 -34.24 -22.42 -19.16
CA LEU A 402 -33.82 -21.52 -20.23
C LEU A 402 -34.17 -20.06 -19.97
N ILE A 403 -33.44 -19.16 -20.63
CA ILE A 403 -33.79 -17.75 -20.81
C ILE A 403 -34.26 -17.58 -22.25
N SER A 404 -35.47 -17.06 -22.45
CA SER A 404 -36.04 -16.88 -23.79
C SER A 404 -35.47 -15.63 -24.47
N ASN A 405 -35.35 -15.66 -25.80
CA ASN A 405 -34.92 -14.50 -26.61
C ASN A 405 -33.61 -13.84 -26.13
N PHE A 406 -32.67 -14.66 -25.65
CA PHE A 406 -31.38 -14.22 -25.16
C PHE A 406 -30.49 -13.72 -26.30
N GLN A 407 -29.81 -12.61 -26.04
CA GLN A 407 -28.68 -12.10 -26.81
C GLN A 407 -27.56 -11.70 -25.84
N PHE A 408 -26.33 -12.04 -26.19
CA PHE A 408 -25.14 -11.53 -25.53
C PHE A 408 -25.06 -10.00 -25.65
N PRO A 409 -24.62 -9.30 -24.61
CA PRO A 409 -24.65 -7.83 -24.54
C PRO A 409 -23.65 -7.13 -25.48
N ILE A 410 -22.50 -7.76 -25.79
CA ILE A 410 -21.53 -7.24 -26.76
C ILE A 410 -21.04 -8.33 -27.71
N SER A 411 -20.68 -7.93 -28.93
CA SER A 411 -20.61 -8.83 -30.08
C SER A 411 -19.39 -9.75 -30.16
N ASN A 412 -18.41 -9.69 -29.25
CA ASN A 412 -17.16 -10.46 -29.43
C ASN A 412 -16.42 -10.89 -28.15
N GLN A 413 -17.00 -10.72 -26.96
CA GLN A 413 -16.43 -11.27 -25.72
C GLN A 413 -17.50 -11.51 -24.65
N PHE A 414 -17.32 -12.54 -23.84
CA PHE A 414 -18.20 -12.85 -22.72
C PHE A 414 -17.54 -13.86 -21.76
N SER A 415 -18.11 -13.99 -20.57
CA SER A 415 -17.86 -15.12 -19.67
C SER A 415 -19.16 -15.76 -19.22
N ILE A 416 -19.13 -17.08 -19.00
CA ILE A 416 -20.27 -17.88 -18.51
C ILE A 416 -19.82 -18.67 -17.28
N SER A 417 -20.60 -18.62 -16.20
CA SER A 417 -20.34 -19.34 -14.96
C SER A 417 -21.56 -20.15 -14.54
N ASN A 418 -21.35 -21.37 -14.04
CA ASN A 418 -22.46 -22.21 -13.55
C ASN A 418 -21.99 -23.31 -12.60
N TRP A 419 -22.73 -23.56 -11.51
CA TRP A 419 -22.65 -24.80 -10.76
C TRP A 419 -23.54 -25.86 -11.41
N PHE A 420 -22.99 -27.04 -11.64
CA PHE A 420 -23.72 -28.18 -12.20
C PHE A 420 -23.32 -29.50 -11.54
N ASN A 421 -24.22 -30.47 -11.57
CA ASN A 421 -24.00 -31.80 -11.03
C ASN A 421 -24.74 -32.83 -11.88
N PHE A 422 -23.99 -33.61 -12.67
CA PHE A 422 -24.58 -34.70 -13.46
C PHE A 422 -25.02 -35.83 -12.54
N GLN A 423 -26.31 -36.16 -12.54
CA GLN A 423 -26.82 -37.34 -11.85
C GLN A 423 -26.52 -38.62 -12.64
N THR A 424 -26.35 -38.49 -13.96
CA THR A 424 -25.87 -39.57 -14.83
C THR A 424 -25.01 -38.97 -15.92
N LEU A 425 -23.76 -39.45 -16.05
CA LEU A 425 -22.87 -39.06 -17.13
C LEU A 425 -23.24 -39.81 -18.42
N GLY A 426 -23.08 -39.14 -19.55
CA GLY A 426 -23.22 -39.70 -20.89
C GLY A 426 -22.48 -38.83 -21.87
N THR A 427 -22.17 -39.34 -23.06
CA THR A 427 -21.50 -38.57 -24.10
C THR A 427 -22.46 -37.57 -24.77
N GLY A 428 -21.91 -36.45 -25.22
CA GLY A 428 -22.65 -35.42 -25.95
C GLY A 428 -23.77 -34.71 -25.16
N LYS A 429 -23.75 -34.79 -23.82
CA LYS A 429 -24.81 -34.29 -22.94
C LYS A 429 -24.64 -32.79 -22.68
N PRO A 430 -25.64 -31.93 -23.00
CA PRO A 430 -25.51 -30.48 -22.89
C PRO A 430 -25.46 -30.01 -21.43
N ILE A 431 -24.57 -29.05 -21.15
CA ILE A 431 -24.52 -28.25 -19.92
C ILE A 431 -25.13 -26.88 -20.21
N ILE A 432 -24.69 -26.23 -21.30
CA ILE A 432 -25.18 -24.93 -21.75
C ILE A 432 -25.30 -24.95 -23.27
N SER A 433 -26.41 -24.47 -23.80
CA SER A 433 -26.69 -24.46 -25.23
C SER A 433 -27.34 -23.13 -25.62
N HIS A 434 -26.72 -22.43 -26.55
CA HIS A 434 -27.33 -21.34 -27.30
C HIS A 434 -27.30 -21.74 -28.78
N TRP A 435 -28.22 -22.63 -29.14
CA TRP A 435 -28.22 -23.36 -30.40
C TRP A 435 -29.51 -23.15 -31.21
N GLY A 436 -29.40 -22.92 -32.52
CA GLY A 436 -30.54 -22.81 -33.44
C GLY A 436 -30.17 -23.10 -34.91
N GLY A 437 -31.09 -23.67 -35.69
CA GLY A 437 -30.81 -24.11 -37.07
C GLY A 437 -30.39 -22.97 -38.01
N GLY A 438 -29.20 -23.09 -38.63
CA GLY A 438 -28.73 -22.19 -39.70
C GLY A 438 -27.76 -21.07 -39.29
N GLU A 439 -27.57 -20.81 -37.99
CA GLU A 439 -26.71 -19.71 -37.48
C GLU A 439 -25.71 -20.19 -36.40
N ASN A 440 -24.70 -19.37 -36.10
CA ASN A 440 -23.58 -19.61 -35.16
C ASN A 440 -24.04 -20.12 -33.80
N ASN A 441 -23.31 -21.01 -33.15
CA ASN A 441 -23.79 -21.65 -31.92
C ASN A 441 -22.73 -21.64 -30.81
N ILE A 442 -23.18 -21.48 -29.56
CA ILE A 442 -22.40 -21.83 -28.37
C ILE A 442 -22.97 -23.11 -27.80
N LEU A 443 -22.13 -24.13 -27.64
CA LEU A 443 -22.49 -25.38 -26.99
C LEU A 443 -21.39 -25.83 -26.04
N ILE A 444 -21.75 -26.02 -24.79
CA ILE A 444 -20.92 -26.61 -23.75
C ILE A 444 -21.60 -27.92 -23.37
N LYS A 445 -20.90 -29.03 -23.58
CA LYS A 445 -21.43 -30.38 -23.39
C LYS A 445 -20.34 -31.32 -22.88
N THR A 446 -20.72 -32.52 -22.43
CA THR A 446 -19.75 -33.61 -22.33
C THR A 446 -19.26 -34.01 -23.73
N SER A 447 -18.03 -34.51 -23.82
CA SER A 447 -17.42 -34.94 -25.08
C SER A 447 -18.24 -36.03 -25.77
N ASP A 448 -18.17 -36.07 -27.10
CA ASP A 448 -18.83 -37.09 -27.91
C ASP A 448 -18.13 -38.45 -27.80
N ILE A 449 -16.92 -38.49 -27.22
CA ILE A 449 -16.09 -39.68 -27.06
C ILE A 449 -16.11 -40.16 -25.60
N ASN A 450 -15.79 -39.26 -24.67
CA ASN A 450 -15.63 -39.57 -23.25
C ASN A 450 -16.67 -38.79 -22.43
N SER A 451 -17.45 -39.48 -21.59
CA SER A 451 -18.55 -38.85 -20.86
C SER A 451 -18.11 -37.96 -19.69
N ASP A 452 -16.83 -38.00 -19.33
CA ASP A 452 -16.19 -37.28 -18.23
C ASP A 452 -15.31 -36.11 -18.68
N GLU A 453 -15.20 -35.86 -19.99
CA GLU A 453 -14.55 -34.70 -20.59
C GLU A 453 -15.59 -33.64 -20.97
N ILE A 454 -15.18 -32.37 -21.02
CA ILE A 454 -16.03 -31.25 -21.48
C ILE A 454 -15.58 -30.80 -22.86
N SER A 455 -16.55 -30.67 -23.77
CA SER A 455 -16.38 -30.04 -25.08
C SER A 455 -17.09 -28.69 -25.15
N VAL A 456 -16.38 -27.71 -25.68
CA VAL A 456 -16.85 -26.35 -25.94
C VAL A 456 -16.78 -26.06 -27.43
N CYS A 457 -17.85 -25.50 -27.95
CA CYS A 457 -18.02 -25.21 -29.36
C CYS A 457 -18.53 -23.78 -29.51
N ILE A 458 -17.79 -22.96 -30.27
CA ILE A 458 -18.16 -21.59 -30.62
C ILE A 458 -18.01 -21.46 -32.14
N ALA A 459 -19.12 -21.65 -32.83
CA ALA A 459 -19.17 -21.77 -34.29
C ALA A 459 -19.37 -20.41 -34.99
N ALA A 460 -18.77 -20.25 -36.18
CA ALA A 460 -18.89 -19.05 -37.02
C ALA A 460 -20.08 -19.09 -38.01
N SER A 461 -20.75 -20.24 -38.13
CA SER A 461 -21.98 -20.46 -38.91
C SER A 461 -22.73 -21.69 -38.37
N GLY A 462 -24.04 -21.78 -38.64
CA GLY A 462 -24.85 -22.93 -38.18
C GLY A 462 -24.55 -24.25 -38.90
N SER A 463 -23.71 -24.23 -39.93
CA SER A 463 -23.21 -25.44 -40.60
C SER A 463 -22.02 -26.09 -39.88
N ASP A 464 -21.41 -25.41 -38.92
CA ASP A 464 -20.18 -25.88 -38.25
C ASP A 464 -20.45 -27.12 -37.38
N ASN A 465 -21.67 -27.38 -36.86
CA ASN A 465 -22.00 -28.61 -36.10
C ASN A 465 -20.98 -29.04 -35.01
N CYS A 466 -20.19 -28.09 -34.48
CA CYS A 466 -19.05 -28.34 -33.60
C CYS A 466 -17.89 -29.13 -34.20
N ALA A 467 -17.68 -29.03 -35.51
CA ALA A 467 -16.47 -29.49 -36.17
C ALA A 467 -15.25 -28.70 -35.68
N ASN A 468 -15.41 -27.39 -35.44
CA ASN A 468 -14.44 -26.55 -34.76
C ASN A 468 -14.82 -26.41 -33.27
N GLY A 469 -14.10 -27.10 -32.40
CA GLY A 469 -14.32 -27.06 -30.96
C GLY A 469 -13.04 -27.27 -30.17
N ALA A 470 -13.22 -27.30 -28.86
CA ALA A 470 -12.19 -27.57 -27.88
C ALA A 470 -12.71 -28.63 -26.91
N THR A 471 -11.90 -29.64 -26.60
CA THR A 471 -12.24 -30.69 -25.62
C THR A 471 -11.16 -30.78 -24.57
N THR A 472 -11.53 -30.91 -23.30
CA THR A 472 -10.56 -31.12 -22.22
C THR A 472 -9.80 -32.43 -22.41
N THR A 473 -8.54 -32.48 -21.94
CA THR A 473 -7.65 -33.63 -22.17
C THR A 473 -7.57 -34.62 -21.00
N ALA A 474 -8.40 -34.44 -19.97
CA ALA A 474 -8.40 -35.23 -18.75
C ALA A 474 -9.83 -35.61 -18.33
N ALA A 475 -9.93 -36.68 -17.55
CA ALA A 475 -11.17 -37.10 -16.91
C ALA A 475 -11.54 -36.11 -15.80
N ASP A 476 -12.48 -35.22 -16.08
CA ASP A 476 -12.73 -34.02 -15.28
C ASP A 476 -14.04 -34.09 -14.47
N LEU A 477 -14.93 -35.04 -14.79
CA LEU A 477 -16.27 -35.13 -14.20
C LEU A 477 -16.55 -36.48 -13.54
N ARG A 478 -17.35 -36.42 -12.47
CA ARG A 478 -17.91 -37.59 -11.78
C ARG A 478 -19.39 -37.39 -11.54
N ALA A 479 -20.17 -38.45 -11.76
CA ALA A 479 -21.60 -38.42 -11.49
C ALA A 479 -21.84 -38.22 -9.99
N GLY A 480 -22.76 -37.32 -9.64
CA GLY A 480 -23.12 -36.99 -8.26
C GLY A 480 -22.27 -35.89 -7.63
N ASP A 481 -21.17 -35.45 -8.27
CA ASP A 481 -20.31 -34.37 -7.77
C ASP A 481 -20.76 -33.01 -8.31
N TRP A 482 -20.81 -32.00 -7.42
CA TRP A 482 -20.98 -30.61 -7.83
C TRP A 482 -19.68 -30.09 -8.44
N ASN A 483 -19.80 -29.57 -9.66
CA ASN A 483 -18.73 -28.98 -10.42
C ASN A 483 -19.08 -27.54 -10.77
N HIS A 484 -18.08 -26.67 -10.79
CA HIS A 484 -18.24 -25.29 -11.22
C HIS A 484 -17.56 -25.06 -12.56
N LEU A 485 -18.33 -24.71 -13.57
CA LEU A 485 -17.86 -24.31 -14.88
C LEU A 485 -17.62 -22.80 -14.89
N HIS A 486 -16.47 -22.36 -15.42
CA HIS A 486 -16.27 -20.98 -15.85
C HIS A 486 -15.61 -20.93 -17.22
N LEU A 487 -16.28 -20.32 -18.20
CA LEU A 487 -15.78 -20.15 -19.56
C LEU A 487 -15.52 -18.67 -19.83
N ALA A 488 -14.36 -18.34 -20.39
CA ALA A 488 -14.04 -17.00 -20.88
C ALA A 488 -13.73 -17.03 -22.38
N TYR A 489 -14.42 -16.19 -23.16
CA TYR A 489 -14.25 -16.06 -24.60
C TYR A 489 -13.90 -14.62 -24.99
N ASN A 490 -12.78 -14.43 -25.68
CA ASN A 490 -12.34 -13.15 -26.25
C ASN A 490 -12.01 -13.29 -27.74
N GLY A 491 -12.96 -12.95 -28.61
CA GLY A 491 -12.84 -13.06 -30.07
C GLY A 491 -11.67 -12.26 -30.67
N ALA A 492 -11.20 -11.21 -29.99
CA ALA A 492 -10.06 -10.39 -30.44
C ALA A 492 -8.70 -11.09 -30.29
N SER A 493 -8.61 -12.15 -29.48
CA SER A 493 -7.36 -12.90 -29.28
C SER A 493 -6.91 -13.62 -30.57
N ALA A 494 -5.60 -13.67 -30.80
CA ALA A 494 -5.02 -14.22 -32.03
C ALA A 494 -5.03 -15.77 -32.07
N THR A 495 -4.74 -16.44 -30.96
CA THR A 495 -4.67 -17.90 -30.86
C THR A 495 -5.95 -18.50 -30.28
N ASN A 496 -6.23 -19.78 -30.54
CA ASN A 496 -7.37 -20.48 -29.95
C ASN A 496 -7.29 -20.53 -28.41
N ALA A 497 -6.10 -20.79 -27.87
CA ALA A 497 -5.89 -20.91 -26.41
C ALA A 497 -6.09 -19.58 -25.68
N ASP A 498 -5.75 -18.45 -26.32
CA ASP A 498 -6.01 -17.11 -25.77
C ASP A 498 -7.45 -16.63 -26.02
N ARG A 499 -8.12 -17.21 -27.02
CA ARG A 499 -9.51 -16.87 -27.40
C ARG A 499 -10.52 -17.59 -26.54
N LEU A 500 -10.24 -18.81 -26.10
CA LEU A 500 -11.17 -19.66 -25.35
C LEU A 500 -10.44 -20.31 -24.17
N LYS A 501 -10.82 -19.92 -22.95
CA LYS A 501 -10.33 -20.52 -21.71
C LYS A 501 -11.47 -21.16 -20.95
N LEU A 502 -11.26 -22.39 -20.49
CA LEU A 502 -12.19 -23.13 -19.66
C LEU A 502 -11.55 -23.38 -18.29
N TYR A 503 -12.32 -23.14 -17.25
CA TYR A 503 -11.98 -23.44 -15.88
C TYR A 503 -13.04 -24.36 -15.29
N LEU A 504 -12.58 -25.40 -14.62
CA LEU A 504 -13.43 -26.31 -13.88
C LEU A 504 -12.98 -26.32 -12.41
N ASN A 505 -13.93 -26.09 -11.50
CA ASN A 505 -13.67 -26.03 -10.05
C ASN A 505 -12.56 -25.04 -9.67
N GLY A 506 -12.48 -23.92 -10.39
CA GLY A 506 -11.45 -22.90 -10.16
C GLY A 506 -10.12 -23.15 -10.88
N LEU A 507 -9.96 -24.30 -11.53
CA LEU A 507 -8.70 -24.70 -12.17
C LEU A 507 -8.81 -24.64 -13.70
N TYR A 508 -7.79 -24.08 -14.34
CA TYR A 508 -7.69 -24.04 -15.81
C TYR A 508 -7.64 -25.46 -16.38
N GLN A 509 -8.38 -25.69 -17.45
CA GLN A 509 -8.43 -26.97 -18.15
C GLN A 509 -7.71 -26.86 -19.49
N PRO A 510 -6.59 -27.57 -19.70
CA PRO A 510 -5.98 -27.70 -21.01
C PRO A 510 -6.97 -28.34 -21.99
N MET A 511 -7.06 -27.77 -23.20
CA MET A 511 -7.97 -28.26 -24.23
C MET A 511 -7.23 -28.60 -25.52
N SER A 512 -7.67 -29.68 -26.16
CA SER A 512 -7.32 -30.03 -27.54
C SER A 512 -8.31 -29.39 -28.51
N PHE A 513 -7.81 -28.77 -29.57
CA PHE A 513 -8.63 -28.06 -30.57
C PHE A 513 -8.70 -28.87 -31.86
N THR A 514 -9.91 -29.09 -32.38
CA THR A 514 -10.14 -29.80 -33.65
C THR A 514 -10.14 -28.89 -34.88
N GLY A 515 -10.09 -27.56 -34.68
CA GLY A 515 -10.08 -26.54 -35.73
C GLY A 515 -9.92 -25.12 -35.16
N THR A 516 -10.29 -24.08 -35.91
CA THR A 516 -10.17 -22.69 -35.45
C THR A 516 -11.44 -22.24 -34.73
N ILE A 517 -11.31 -21.82 -33.47
CA ILE A 517 -12.43 -21.22 -32.73
C ILE A 517 -12.79 -19.88 -33.39
N SER A 518 -14.05 -19.61 -33.68
CA SER A 518 -14.45 -18.38 -34.35
C SER A 518 -13.97 -17.13 -33.60
N SER A 519 -13.40 -16.14 -34.29
CA SER A 519 -13.07 -14.81 -33.73
C SER A 519 -14.27 -13.85 -33.72
N ILE A 520 -15.39 -14.24 -34.33
CA ILE A 520 -16.61 -13.46 -34.42
C ILE A 520 -17.74 -14.24 -33.75
N LEU A 521 -18.43 -13.61 -32.81
CA LEU A 521 -19.67 -14.13 -32.25
C LEU A 521 -20.87 -13.46 -32.93
N GLN A 522 -21.62 -14.22 -33.74
CA GLN A 522 -22.94 -13.76 -34.13
C GLN A 522 -23.91 -13.96 -32.97
N ASN A 523 -24.72 -12.95 -32.73
CA ASN A 523 -25.51 -12.81 -31.52
C ASN A 523 -27.01 -12.63 -31.83
N PRO A 524 -27.68 -13.64 -32.36
CA PRO A 524 -29.10 -13.57 -32.68
C PRO A 524 -29.97 -13.82 -31.45
N SER A 525 -31.20 -13.30 -31.47
CA SER A 525 -32.16 -13.46 -30.39
C SER A 525 -32.78 -14.85 -30.39
N ARG A 526 -32.39 -15.72 -29.43
CA ARG A 526 -32.95 -17.06 -29.24
C ARG A 526 -32.72 -17.58 -27.82
N ASN A 527 -33.24 -18.76 -27.51
CA ASN A 527 -33.12 -19.30 -26.15
C ASN A 527 -31.66 -19.58 -25.77
N LEU A 528 -31.32 -19.28 -24.51
CA LEU A 528 -30.14 -19.79 -23.82
C LEU A 528 -30.61 -20.89 -22.88
N GLU A 529 -30.24 -22.13 -23.18
CA GLU A 529 -30.73 -23.33 -22.54
C GLU A 529 -29.66 -23.91 -21.61
N LEU A 530 -30.05 -24.31 -20.40
CA LEU A 530 -29.22 -24.93 -19.38
C LEU A 530 -29.64 -26.40 -19.24
N GLY A 531 -28.67 -27.31 -19.35
CA GLY A 531 -28.86 -28.75 -19.25
C GLY A 531 -29.66 -29.40 -20.41
N ALA A 532 -29.94 -28.66 -21.47
CA ALA A 532 -30.69 -29.13 -22.65
C ALA A 532 -30.18 -28.49 -23.94
N ASN A 533 -30.43 -29.16 -25.06
CA ASN A 533 -30.44 -28.61 -26.41
C ASN A 533 -31.75 -29.08 -27.05
N VAL A 534 -32.78 -28.24 -26.96
CA VAL A 534 -34.15 -28.61 -27.33
C VAL A 534 -34.25 -28.85 -28.84
N THR A 535 -33.57 -28.04 -29.64
CA THR A 535 -33.53 -28.15 -31.11
C THR A 535 -33.11 -29.55 -31.56
N ASN A 536 -32.12 -30.15 -30.89
CA ASN A 536 -31.61 -31.48 -31.22
C ASN A 536 -32.16 -32.59 -30.31
N SER A 537 -33.17 -32.29 -29.46
CA SER A 537 -33.75 -33.24 -28.50
C SER A 537 -32.71 -33.89 -27.56
N LEU A 538 -31.69 -33.14 -27.15
CA LEU A 538 -30.67 -33.60 -26.20
C LEU A 538 -30.98 -33.06 -24.81
N TYR A 539 -31.09 -33.95 -23.83
CA TYR A 539 -31.40 -33.60 -22.44
C TYR A 539 -30.41 -34.29 -21.49
N SER A 540 -30.01 -33.55 -20.46
CA SER A 540 -29.08 -34.01 -19.42
C SER A 540 -29.81 -34.32 -18.12
N HIS A 541 -29.44 -35.42 -17.47
CA HIS A 541 -29.87 -35.70 -16.10
C HIS A 541 -28.91 -34.96 -15.16
N ILE A 542 -29.25 -33.72 -14.83
CA ILE A 542 -28.32 -32.74 -14.26
C ILE A 542 -29.03 -31.85 -13.23
N LYS A 543 -28.33 -31.50 -12.15
CA LYS A 543 -28.72 -30.41 -11.25
C LYS A 543 -27.94 -29.16 -11.61
N LEU A 544 -28.58 -28.00 -11.54
CA LEU A 544 -28.04 -26.71 -11.92
C LEU A 544 -28.26 -25.70 -10.80
N ASP A 545 -27.30 -24.80 -10.62
CA ASP A 545 -27.30 -23.76 -9.59
C ASP A 545 -26.42 -22.56 -10.04
N ASP A 546 -26.73 -21.37 -9.52
CA ASP A 546 -25.95 -20.13 -9.64
C ASP A 546 -25.40 -19.86 -11.06
N PHE A 547 -26.30 -19.69 -12.02
CA PHE A 547 -25.95 -19.40 -13.41
C PHE A 547 -25.69 -17.91 -13.63
N GLN A 548 -24.56 -17.59 -14.26
CA GLN A 548 -24.12 -16.21 -14.48
C GLN A 548 -23.57 -15.99 -15.89
N VAL A 549 -23.85 -14.82 -16.45
CA VAL A 549 -23.24 -14.34 -17.70
C VAL A 549 -22.63 -12.97 -17.48
N TYR A 550 -21.42 -12.76 -17.98
CA TYR A 550 -20.71 -11.48 -17.98
C TYR A 550 -20.51 -11.00 -19.41
N HIS A 551 -20.56 -9.68 -19.61
CA HIS A 551 -20.40 -9.07 -20.92
C HIS A 551 -18.94 -8.93 -21.36
N TYR A 552 -17.98 -9.50 -20.65
CA TYR A 552 -16.55 -9.41 -20.99
C TYR A 552 -15.88 -10.74 -20.68
N ALA A 553 -14.75 -11.02 -21.32
CA ALA A 553 -13.94 -12.18 -20.98
C ALA A 553 -13.24 -11.92 -19.64
N GLN A 554 -13.69 -12.59 -18.57
CA GLN A 554 -13.05 -12.47 -17.26
C GLN A 554 -11.62 -12.99 -17.31
N PRO A 555 -10.61 -12.21 -16.87
CA PRO A 555 -9.27 -12.74 -16.70
C PRO A 555 -9.25 -13.76 -15.57
N GLN A 556 -8.33 -14.73 -15.65
CA GLN A 556 -8.19 -15.80 -14.66
C GLN A 556 -8.12 -15.28 -13.22
N SER A 557 -7.32 -14.23 -13.00
CA SER A 557 -7.10 -13.64 -11.68
C SER A 557 -8.40 -13.22 -11.02
N LYS A 558 -9.30 -12.62 -11.79
CA LYS A 558 -10.61 -12.18 -11.31
C LYS A 558 -11.51 -13.36 -10.96
N PHE A 559 -11.68 -14.30 -11.88
CA PHE A 559 -12.48 -15.49 -11.65
C PHE A 559 -11.96 -16.30 -10.46
N SER A 560 -10.65 -16.55 -10.40
CA SER A 560 -10.03 -17.28 -9.29
C SER A 560 -10.23 -16.57 -7.95
N ALA A 561 -10.06 -15.24 -7.91
CA ALA A 561 -10.31 -14.47 -6.69
C ALA A 561 -11.77 -14.57 -6.23
N GLU A 562 -12.74 -14.53 -7.15
CA GLU A 562 -14.16 -14.66 -6.86
C GLU A 562 -14.52 -16.09 -6.39
N PHE A 563 -14.07 -17.11 -7.13
CA PHE A 563 -14.37 -18.52 -6.86
C PHE A 563 -13.76 -19.00 -5.54
N PHE A 564 -12.46 -18.72 -5.33
CA PHE A 564 -11.76 -19.09 -4.10
C PHE A 564 -11.97 -18.07 -2.97
N ARG A 565 -12.66 -16.94 -3.22
CA ARG A 565 -12.83 -15.83 -2.26
C ARG A 565 -11.48 -15.35 -1.70
N GLY A 566 -10.50 -15.17 -2.59
CA GLY A 566 -9.13 -14.79 -2.25
C GLY A 566 -8.25 -15.89 -1.65
N GLN A 567 -8.81 -17.07 -1.34
CA GLN A 567 -8.04 -18.19 -0.79
C GLN A 567 -7.11 -18.82 -1.85
N PRO A 568 -6.04 -19.53 -1.41
CA PRO A 568 -5.16 -20.22 -2.34
C PRO A 568 -5.90 -21.31 -3.12
N VAL A 569 -5.42 -21.59 -4.34
CA VAL A 569 -5.92 -22.66 -5.21
C VAL A 569 -5.36 -24.02 -4.81
N HIS A 570 -4.15 -24.06 -4.23
CA HIS A 570 -3.56 -25.24 -3.59
C HIS A 570 -2.98 -24.87 -2.23
N TRP A 571 -3.15 -25.72 -1.23
CA TRP A 571 -2.68 -25.47 0.13
C TRP A 571 -2.25 -26.76 0.85
N TRP A 572 -0.95 -26.94 0.99
CA TRP A 572 -0.36 -28.01 1.78
C TRP A 572 0.00 -27.50 3.18
N LYS A 573 -0.82 -27.90 4.15
CA LYS A 573 -0.67 -27.53 5.58
C LYS A 573 0.38 -28.35 6.31
N PHE A 574 0.77 -29.50 5.75
CA PHE A 574 1.68 -30.47 6.40
C PHE A 574 1.24 -30.95 7.80
N ALA A 575 -0.07 -30.87 8.08
CA ALA A 575 -0.66 -31.12 9.39
C ALA A 575 -1.24 -32.54 9.58
N GLU A 576 -1.07 -33.45 8.61
CA GLU A 576 -1.64 -34.81 8.63
C GLU A 576 -1.13 -35.67 9.79
N CYS A 577 0.02 -35.30 10.35
CA CYS A 577 0.61 -35.88 11.56
C CYS A 577 0.85 -37.39 11.57
N SER A 578 0.80 -38.06 10.42
CA SER A 578 1.11 -39.48 10.31
C SER A 578 1.45 -39.86 8.87
N GLY A 579 2.35 -40.83 8.71
CA GLY A 579 2.66 -41.45 7.42
C GLY A 579 3.32 -40.52 6.40
N THR A 580 3.43 -40.98 5.15
CA THR A 580 4.13 -40.28 4.08
C THR A 580 3.23 -39.34 3.26
N ARG A 581 1.92 -39.31 3.49
CA ARG A 581 1.03 -38.50 2.65
C ARG A 581 1.09 -37.01 3.00
N ILE A 582 1.21 -36.15 2.00
CA ILE A 582 0.95 -34.70 2.12
C ILE A 582 -0.28 -34.33 1.28
N GLY A 583 -1.30 -33.76 1.91
CA GLY A 583 -2.59 -33.47 1.28
C GLY A 583 -2.73 -32.01 0.90
N ASP A 584 -3.21 -31.74 -0.31
CA ASP A 584 -3.78 -30.43 -0.62
C ASP A 584 -5.13 -30.27 0.10
N SER A 585 -5.29 -29.18 0.83
CA SER A 585 -6.51 -28.84 1.56
C SER A 585 -7.60 -28.20 0.68
N ARG A 586 -7.29 -27.90 -0.59
CA ARG A 586 -8.21 -27.26 -1.54
C ARG A 586 -8.70 -28.21 -2.62
N THR A 587 -7.85 -29.11 -3.09
CA THR A 587 -8.13 -30.04 -4.19
C THR A 587 -7.82 -31.49 -3.81
N TRP A 588 -7.96 -32.42 -4.76
CA TRP A 588 -7.58 -33.83 -4.60
C TRP A 588 -6.11 -34.10 -4.96
N LEU A 589 -5.29 -33.06 -5.11
CA LEU A 589 -3.88 -33.19 -5.44
C LEU A 589 -3.08 -33.68 -4.21
N PHE A 590 -2.63 -34.93 -4.26
CA PHE A 590 -1.83 -35.52 -3.18
C PHE A 590 -0.35 -35.53 -3.54
N GLY A 591 0.47 -35.47 -2.51
CA GLY A 591 1.91 -35.69 -2.62
C GLY A 591 2.41 -36.70 -1.60
N GLU A 592 3.71 -36.91 -1.65
CA GLU A 592 4.45 -37.83 -0.81
C GLU A 592 5.62 -37.11 -0.13
N LEU A 593 5.74 -37.34 1.17
CA LEU A 593 6.92 -37.10 1.98
C LEU A 593 7.83 -38.32 1.83
N VAL A 594 9.01 -38.10 1.24
CA VAL A 594 10.07 -39.08 1.10
C VAL A 594 11.10 -38.80 2.17
N VAL A 595 11.24 -39.74 3.11
CA VAL A 595 12.29 -39.70 4.14
C VAL A 595 13.28 -40.79 3.82
N GLY A 596 14.54 -40.42 3.65
CA GLY A 596 15.57 -41.36 3.25
C GLY A 596 16.09 -42.19 4.42
N SER A 597 17.17 -42.94 4.18
CA SER A 597 17.76 -43.84 5.20
C SER A 597 19.00 -43.26 5.86
N SER A 598 19.46 -42.10 5.39
CA SER A 598 20.63 -41.39 5.91
C SER A 598 20.21 -40.16 6.73
N GLY A 599 21.17 -39.52 7.40
CA GLY A 599 20.89 -38.30 8.17
C GLY A 599 20.24 -38.54 9.53
N THR A 600 19.60 -37.51 10.09
CA THR A 600 18.95 -37.55 11.40
C THR A 600 17.50 -37.99 11.34
N GLN A 601 16.82 -37.84 10.20
CA GLN A 601 15.44 -38.25 9.99
C GLN A 601 15.42 -39.44 9.04
N THR A 602 14.99 -40.60 9.53
CA THR A 602 15.01 -41.86 8.75
C THR A 602 13.64 -42.52 8.61
N ILE A 603 12.61 -41.91 9.20
CA ILE A 603 11.21 -42.32 9.06
C ILE A 603 10.31 -41.08 8.99
N ALA A 604 9.20 -41.16 8.24
CA ALA A 604 8.16 -40.12 8.28
C ALA A 604 7.58 -39.98 9.70
N GLY A 605 7.20 -41.11 10.29
CA GLY A 605 6.64 -41.21 11.64
C GLY A 605 5.31 -40.46 11.79
N ASP A 606 5.07 -39.96 13.00
CA ASP A 606 3.87 -39.21 13.38
C ASP A 606 4.24 -38.05 14.33
N CYS A 607 3.28 -37.22 14.71
CA CYS A 607 3.53 -36.09 15.60
C CYS A 607 3.65 -36.45 17.09
N ALA A 608 3.29 -37.68 17.49
CA ALA A 608 3.16 -38.07 18.90
C ALA A 608 4.34 -38.92 19.41
N SER A 609 4.98 -39.68 18.52
CA SER A 609 6.07 -40.58 18.80
C SER A 609 7.33 -39.80 19.14
N SER A 610 7.93 -40.03 20.32
CA SER A 610 9.14 -39.32 20.75
C SER A 610 10.43 -39.70 20.02
N SER A 611 10.32 -40.20 18.78
CA SER A 611 11.46 -40.67 18.00
C SER A 611 12.19 -39.50 17.35
N ALA A 612 13.45 -39.30 17.74
CA ALA A 612 14.33 -38.32 17.12
C ALA A 612 14.53 -38.59 15.61
N SER A 613 14.28 -39.80 15.12
CA SER A 613 14.33 -40.14 13.69
C SER A 613 13.09 -39.76 12.89
N SER A 614 12.02 -39.27 13.52
CA SER A 614 10.78 -38.92 12.82
C SER A 614 10.80 -37.49 12.29
N ALA A 615 10.55 -37.34 10.98
CA ALA A 615 10.38 -36.04 10.34
C ALA A 615 9.17 -35.26 10.90
N ARG A 616 8.05 -35.94 11.16
CA ARG A 616 6.83 -35.32 11.69
C ARG A 616 6.91 -35.00 13.18
N TYR A 617 7.53 -35.85 13.99
CA TYR A 617 7.72 -35.55 15.42
C TYR A 617 8.59 -34.32 15.60
N ASN A 618 9.73 -34.23 14.90
CA ASN A 618 10.61 -33.06 14.99
C ASN A 618 10.02 -31.80 14.33
N GLY A 619 8.97 -31.96 13.53
CA GLY A 619 8.16 -30.87 12.98
C GLY A 619 7.02 -30.38 13.88
N ARG A 620 6.78 -30.97 15.06
CA ARG A 620 5.65 -30.61 15.97
C ARG A 620 5.64 -29.19 16.55
N GLU A 621 6.59 -28.34 16.14
CA GLU A 621 6.66 -26.91 16.48
C GLU A 621 6.38 -26.08 15.22
N GLY A 622 5.37 -26.49 14.44
CA GLY A 622 4.94 -25.78 13.23
C GLY A 622 4.46 -24.37 13.55
N MET A 623 4.62 -23.45 12.60
CA MET A 623 4.35 -22.03 12.81
C MET A 623 2.86 -21.75 13.06
N PHE A 624 1.97 -22.36 12.29
CA PHE A 624 0.56 -21.97 12.26
C PHE A 624 -0.39 -23.07 12.76
N SER A 625 -0.14 -24.32 12.36
CA SER A 625 -0.98 -25.46 12.74
C SER A 625 -0.46 -26.19 14.00
N GLY A 626 0.66 -25.72 14.56
CA GLY A 626 1.45 -26.45 15.56
C GLY A 626 2.11 -27.71 14.98
N LYS A 627 2.09 -27.91 13.67
CA LYS A 627 2.55 -29.13 12.98
C LYS A 627 3.23 -28.75 11.67
N ALA A 628 4.47 -29.17 11.50
CA ALA A 628 5.27 -29.00 10.30
C ALA A 628 5.94 -30.33 9.94
N ILE A 629 6.75 -30.32 8.88
CA ILE A 629 7.68 -31.41 8.57
C ILE A 629 9.10 -30.90 8.74
N ASN A 630 9.94 -31.66 9.44
CA ASN A 630 11.38 -31.41 9.56
C ASN A 630 12.15 -32.27 8.55
N PHE A 631 12.96 -31.62 7.72
CA PHE A 631 13.83 -32.21 6.71
C PHE A 631 15.29 -32.02 7.15
N ASP A 632 16.11 -33.05 7.03
CA ASP A 632 17.45 -33.04 7.63
C ASP A 632 18.60 -32.59 6.71
N GLY A 633 18.29 -32.34 5.44
CA GLY A 633 19.23 -31.88 4.43
C GLY A 633 20.13 -32.96 3.82
N THR A 634 19.84 -34.25 4.04
CA THR A 634 20.61 -35.38 3.50
C THR A 634 19.94 -36.04 2.31
N ASP A 635 18.71 -36.55 2.49
CA ASP A 635 17.95 -37.28 1.47
C ASP A 635 16.42 -37.12 1.60
N ASP A 636 15.97 -36.23 2.49
CA ASP A 636 14.55 -35.94 2.73
C ASP A 636 14.00 -34.87 1.80
N TYR A 637 12.80 -35.09 1.27
CA TYR A 637 12.03 -34.09 0.54
C TYR A 637 10.55 -34.43 0.51
N ALA A 638 9.73 -33.45 0.15
CA ALA A 638 8.33 -33.70 -0.17
C ALA A 638 8.07 -33.36 -1.64
N SER A 639 7.21 -34.13 -2.30
CA SER A 639 6.85 -33.92 -3.70
C SER A 639 5.35 -34.08 -3.91
N THR A 640 4.75 -33.19 -4.69
CA THR A 640 3.40 -33.39 -5.21
C THR A 640 3.40 -34.50 -6.26
N SER A 641 2.21 -35.01 -6.61
CA SER A 641 1.99 -35.64 -7.92
C SER A 641 2.14 -34.61 -9.06
N LEU A 642 1.60 -34.90 -10.25
CA LEU A 642 1.66 -33.97 -11.38
C LEU A 642 1.03 -32.60 -11.01
N PHE A 643 1.82 -31.54 -11.11
CA PHE A 643 1.45 -30.16 -10.78
C PHE A 643 1.91 -29.24 -11.91
N SER A 644 0.98 -28.49 -12.49
CA SER A 644 1.24 -27.51 -13.54
C SER A 644 0.73 -26.14 -13.13
N TRP A 645 1.49 -25.10 -13.41
CA TRP A 645 1.02 -23.72 -13.28
C TRP A 645 -0.10 -23.44 -14.29
N PRO A 646 -1.30 -23.01 -13.86
CA PRO A 646 -2.49 -22.97 -14.72
C PRO A 646 -2.48 -21.82 -15.74
N ASP A 647 -1.85 -20.69 -15.40
CA ASP A 647 -1.56 -19.57 -16.29
C ASP A 647 -0.07 -19.25 -16.17
N THR A 648 0.60 -19.16 -17.31
CA THR A 648 2.03 -18.89 -17.36
C THR A 648 2.33 -17.41 -17.18
N ALA A 649 1.32 -16.53 -17.18
CA ALA A 649 1.50 -15.09 -17.07
C ALA A 649 1.55 -14.58 -15.62
N GLU A 650 0.83 -15.17 -14.67
CA GLU A 650 0.78 -14.66 -13.28
C GLU A 650 0.62 -15.77 -12.24
N MET A 651 1.26 -15.63 -11.08
CA MET A 651 1.09 -16.54 -9.93
C MET A 651 1.53 -15.91 -8.62
N SER A 652 1.14 -16.55 -7.51
CA SER A 652 1.74 -16.32 -6.21
C SER A 652 2.04 -17.62 -5.49
N LEU A 653 3.10 -17.64 -4.71
CA LEU A 653 3.51 -18.78 -3.89
C LEU A 653 3.92 -18.28 -2.51
N SER A 654 3.45 -18.94 -1.48
CA SER A 654 3.80 -18.67 -0.09
C SER A 654 4.22 -19.95 0.61
N PHE A 655 5.15 -19.84 1.56
CA PHE A 655 5.49 -20.91 2.48
C PHE A 655 6.18 -20.36 3.72
N TRP A 656 6.06 -21.10 4.83
CA TRP A 656 6.86 -20.88 6.02
C TRP A 656 8.05 -21.84 6.01
N VAL A 657 9.23 -21.30 6.35
CA VAL A 657 10.47 -22.06 6.45
C VAL A 657 11.24 -21.68 7.71
N ASN A 658 11.80 -22.67 8.40
CA ASN A 658 12.72 -22.48 9.53
C ASN A 658 13.97 -23.33 9.28
N PRO A 659 15.07 -22.73 8.78
CA PRO A 659 16.30 -23.45 8.56
C PRO A 659 16.90 -23.97 9.86
N ASN A 660 17.14 -25.27 9.98
CA ASN A 660 17.94 -25.79 11.11
C ASN A 660 19.43 -25.49 10.85
N VAL A 661 19.87 -25.68 9.61
CA VAL A 661 21.24 -25.40 9.15
C VAL A 661 21.20 -24.79 7.76
N LEU A 662 21.60 -23.52 7.65
CA LEU A 662 21.81 -22.84 6.38
C LEU A 662 23.10 -23.32 5.70
N ALA A 663 22.96 -23.76 4.46
CA ALA A 663 24.06 -24.06 3.54
C ALA A 663 23.75 -23.42 2.19
N THR A 664 24.76 -23.17 1.35
CA THR A 664 24.56 -22.58 0.02
C THR A 664 23.94 -23.59 -0.96
N ALA A 665 23.30 -23.07 -1.99
CA ALA A 665 22.73 -23.85 -3.12
C ALA A 665 21.72 -24.96 -2.73
N LYS A 666 21.04 -24.86 -1.59
CA LYS A 666 20.02 -25.82 -1.15
C LYS A 666 18.62 -25.43 -1.65
N PRO A 667 17.90 -26.34 -2.35
CA PRO A 667 16.56 -26.07 -2.85
C PRO A 667 15.54 -26.05 -1.70
N ILE A 668 14.69 -25.02 -1.70
CA ILE A 668 13.57 -24.86 -0.75
C ILE A 668 12.25 -25.21 -1.45
N VAL A 669 12.03 -24.69 -2.66
CA VAL A 669 10.92 -25.06 -3.54
C VAL A 669 11.45 -25.24 -4.96
N SER A 670 11.10 -26.35 -5.62
CA SER A 670 11.58 -26.67 -6.96
C SER A 670 10.48 -27.29 -7.81
N GLN A 671 10.36 -26.87 -9.06
CA GLN A 671 9.67 -27.63 -10.10
C GLN A 671 10.66 -27.88 -11.23
N TRP A 672 11.41 -28.97 -11.11
CA TRP A 672 12.48 -29.39 -12.00
C TRP A 672 12.33 -30.89 -12.34
N ASN A 673 12.57 -31.29 -13.60
CA ASN A 673 12.40 -32.68 -14.06
C ASN A 673 13.71 -33.39 -14.50
N GLY A 674 14.86 -32.76 -14.29
CA GLY A 674 16.20 -33.24 -14.65
C GLY A 674 16.76 -32.45 -15.82
N SER A 675 15.89 -32.00 -16.72
CA SER A 675 16.25 -31.28 -17.94
C SER A 675 15.70 -29.86 -17.96
N ALA A 676 14.54 -29.57 -17.36
CA ALA A 676 13.94 -28.25 -17.37
C ALA A 676 13.28 -27.94 -16.02
N ASN A 677 13.20 -26.66 -15.70
CA ASN A 677 12.52 -26.14 -14.53
C ASN A 677 11.58 -25.01 -14.92
N SER A 678 10.53 -24.77 -14.11
CA SER A 678 9.77 -23.52 -14.17
C SER A 678 10.22 -22.52 -13.12
N LEU A 679 10.32 -23.01 -11.88
CA LEU A 679 10.61 -22.25 -10.68
C LEU A 679 11.61 -23.04 -9.84
N LEU A 680 12.67 -22.36 -9.41
CA LEU A 680 13.59 -22.87 -8.39
C LEU A 680 13.86 -21.77 -7.37
N ILE A 681 13.44 -21.99 -6.14
CA ILE A 681 13.77 -21.16 -4.98
C ILE A 681 14.78 -21.93 -4.15
N LYS A 682 16.00 -21.38 -4.04
CA LYS A 682 17.09 -21.99 -3.28
C LYS A 682 17.81 -20.95 -2.43
N THR A 683 18.53 -21.40 -1.40
CA THR A 683 19.57 -20.56 -0.79
C THR A 683 20.61 -20.20 -1.86
N ASP A 684 21.14 -18.99 -1.83
CA ASP A 684 22.06 -18.51 -2.86
C ASP A 684 23.35 -19.35 -2.95
N ASP A 685 23.96 -19.34 -4.13
CA ASP A 685 25.17 -20.13 -4.41
C ASP A 685 26.40 -19.57 -3.66
N SER A 686 26.37 -18.30 -3.27
CA SER A 686 27.47 -17.61 -2.59
C SER A 686 27.17 -17.21 -1.13
N ASP A 687 25.90 -17.17 -0.74
CA ASP A 687 25.45 -16.66 0.55
C ASP A 687 24.25 -17.47 1.05
N SER A 688 24.46 -18.32 2.06
CA SER A 688 23.43 -19.23 2.55
C SER A 688 22.25 -18.51 3.21
N SER A 689 22.43 -17.26 3.66
CA SER A 689 21.37 -16.45 4.30
C SER A 689 20.42 -15.77 3.30
N ARG A 690 20.72 -15.90 2.01
CA ARG A 690 20.02 -15.23 0.91
C ARG A 690 19.22 -16.24 0.11
N LEU A 691 18.06 -15.83 -0.38
CA LEU A 691 17.29 -16.60 -1.37
C LEU A 691 17.61 -16.14 -2.79
N ARG A 692 17.78 -17.13 -3.68
CA ARG A 692 17.83 -16.99 -5.15
C ARG A 692 16.59 -17.64 -5.74
N LEU A 693 15.86 -16.88 -6.56
CA LEU A 693 14.63 -17.29 -7.23
C LEU A 693 14.86 -17.31 -8.73
N CYS A 694 14.81 -18.49 -9.33
CA CYS A 694 15.02 -18.71 -10.75
C CYS A 694 13.68 -18.96 -11.44
N ILE A 695 13.36 -18.20 -12.49
CA ILE A 695 12.12 -18.37 -13.28
C ILE A 695 12.50 -18.59 -14.74
N ALA A 696 12.02 -19.69 -15.31
CA ALA A 696 12.38 -20.12 -16.66
C ALA A 696 11.39 -19.68 -17.75
N ALA A 697 11.94 -19.24 -18.89
CA ALA A 697 11.18 -18.80 -20.07
C ALA A 697 10.94 -19.93 -21.09
N SER A 698 11.94 -20.81 -21.30
CA SER A 698 11.85 -21.95 -22.23
C SER A 698 12.96 -22.98 -21.98
N GLY A 699 12.64 -24.28 -21.87
CA GLY A 699 13.63 -25.37 -21.83
C GLY A 699 14.49 -25.41 -20.55
N VAL A 700 15.76 -25.82 -20.71
CA VAL A 700 16.76 -25.95 -19.62
C VAL A 700 17.24 -24.55 -19.18
N ASP A 701 16.49 -23.86 -18.33
CA ASP A 701 16.98 -22.62 -17.68
C ASP A 701 17.59 -22.97 -16.32
N ASN A 702 18.87 -23.38 -16.33
CA ASN A 702 19.70 -23.76 -15.17
C ASN A 702 19.96 -22.58 -14.19
N CYS A 703 18.93 -21.79 -13.87
CA CYS A 703 18.99 -20.56 -13.12
C CYS A 703 19.86 -19.47 -13.78
N ALA A 704 19.74 -19.31 -15.10
CA ALA A 704 20.39 -18.20 -15.81
C ALA A 704 19.67 -16.87 -15.58
N ASN A 705 18.33 -16.92 -15.46
CA ASN A 705 17.49 -15.78 -15.12
C ASN A 705 17.00 -15.91 -13.67
N TYR A 706 17.43 -15.00 -12.79
CA TYR A 706 17.11 -15.07 -11.38
C TYR A 706 17.00 -13.71 -10.69
N ALA A 707 16.32 -13.70 -9.56
CA ALA A 707 16.34 -12.63 -8.57
C ALA A 707 16.98 -13.12 -7.27
N GLN A 708 17.59 -12.21 -6.53
CA GLN A 708 18.14 -12.47 -5.21
C GLN A 708 17.59 -11.46 -4.21
N THR A 709 17.32 -11.95 -3.01
CA THR A 709 17.00 -11.13 -1.84
C THR A 709 18.27 -10.52 -1.22
N PRO A 710 18.16 -9.60 -0.23
CA PRO A 710 19.32 -9.15 0.54
C PRO A 710 19.95 -10.28 1.38
N ALA A 711 21.22 -10.14 1.74
CA ALA A 711 21.86 -11.00 2.73
C ALA A 711 21.12 -10.90 4.08
N GLY A 712 21.04 -12.00 4.83
CA GLY A 712 20.35 -12.06 6.13
C GLY A 712 18.83 -12.24 6.04
N THR A 713 18.28 -12.51 4.85
CA THR A 713 16.83 -12.80 4.68
C THR A 713 16.40 -14.02 5.49
N LEU A 714 17.25 -15.06 5.54
CA LEU A 714 17.08 -16.27 6.34
C LEU A 714 18.05 -16.31 7.53
N ALA A 715 17.63 -16.97 8.61
CA ALA A 715 18.46 -17.23 9.78
C ALA A 715 18.18 -18.64 10.33
N ASN A 716 19.16 -19.27 10.97
CA ASN A 716 18.99 -20.58 11.61
C ASN A 716 18.01 -20.49 12.78
N GLY A 717 17.14 -21.49 12.93
CA GLY A 717 16.23 -21.65 14.07
C GLY A 717 15.04 -20.69 14.07
N ALA A 718 14.91 -19.81 13.08
CA ALA A 718 13.84 -18.81 13.03
C ALA A 718 12.87 -19.07 11.87
N TRP A 719 11.58 -19.07 12.18
CA TRP A 719 10.52 -19.10 11.16
C TRP A 719 10.54 -17.83 10.32
N LYS A 720 10.50 -18.01 9.00
CA LYS A 720 10.38 -16.95 8.00
C LYS A 720 9.24 -17.29 7.06
N HIS A 721 8.33 -16.33 6.89
CA HIS A 721 7.31 -16.39 5.86
C HIS A 721 7.88 -15.82 4.57
N ILE A 722 8.00 -16.65 3.55
CA ILE A 722 8.48 -16.23 2.24
C ILE A 722 7.30 -16.22 1.28
N PHE A 723 7.09 -15.06 0.66
CA PHE A 723 6.01 -14.86 -0.30
C PHE A 723 6.59 -14.36 -1.62
N LEU A 724 6.13 -14.94 -2.72
CA LEU A 724 6.48 -14.64 -4.10
C LEU A 724 5.22 -14.17 -4.84
N THR A 725 5.30 -13.04 -5.53
CA THR A 725 4.29 -12.64 -6.54
C THR A 725 4.99 -12.48 -7.89
N TYR A 726 4.51 -13.17 -8.91
CA TYR A 726 5.02 -13.05 -10.27
C TYR A 726 3.91 -12.57 -11.21
N LYS A 727 4.18 -11.49 -11.94
CA LYS A 727 3.29 -10.85 -12.90
C LYS A 727 4.06 -10.61 -14.21
N GLY A 728 3.98 -11.53 -15.16
CA GLY A 728 4.73 -11.50 -16.42
C GLY A 728 4.53 -10.24 -17.28
N ALA A 729 3.45 -9.48 -17.06
CA ALA A 729 3.22 -8.17 -17.65
C ALA A 729 4.01 -7.06 -16.94
N GLY A 730 5.07 -6.56 -17.60
CA GLY A 730 5.82 -5.39 -17.11
C GLY A 730 7.08 -5.12 -17.94
N PRO A 731 7.54 -3.86 -18.07
CA PRO A 731 8.75 -3.52 -18.82
C PRO A 731 10.04 -3.90 -18.09
N ALA A 732 10.07 -3.92 -16.75
CA ALA A 732 11.25 -4.24 -15.95
C ALA A 732 11.09 -5.49 -15.08
N ASN A 733 12.21 -6.11 -14.67
CA ASN A 733 12.22 -7.28 -13.80
C ASN A 733 11.51 -7.04 -12.45
N ALA A 734 11.65 -5.84 -11.88
CA ALA A 734 11.04 -5.47 -10.60
C ALA A 734 9.51 -5.29 -10.67
N ASP A 735 8.96 -5.10 -11.87
CA ASP A 735 7.52 -5.11 -12.12
C ASP A 735 7.01 -6.55 -12.21
N ARG A 736 7.85 -7.44 -12.76
CA ARG A 736 7.49 -8.85 -13.02
C ARG A 736 7.59 -9.75 -11.80
N LEU A 737 8.49 -9.47 -10.87
CA LEU A 737 8.77 -10.35 -9.74
C LEU A 737 8.98 -9.53 -8.46
N LYS A 738 8.19 -9.85 -7.45
CA LYS A 738 8.37 -9.34 -6.08
C LYS A 738 8.47 -10.50 -5.10
N VAL A 739 9.27 -10.29 -4.06
CA VAL A 739 9.44 -11.23 -2.95
C VAL A 739 9.26 -10.48 -1.65
N TYR A 740 8.64 -11.13 -0.68
CA TYR A 740 8.38 -10.61 0.64
C TYR A 740 8.92 -11.60 1.68
N ALA A 741 9.44 -11.05 2.77
CA ALA A 741 9.80 -11.81 3.96
C ALA A 741 8.98 -11.25 5.12
N ASN A 742 8.22 -12.09 5.81
CA ASN A 742 7.34 -11.69 6.92
C ASN A 742 6.38 -10.55 6.54
N GLY A 743 5.78 -10.64 5.35
CA GLY A 743 4.86 -9.63 4.82
C GLY A 743 5.53 -8.34 4.32
N MET A 744 6.86 -8.20 4.47
CA MET A 744 7.61 -7.01 4.07
C MET A 744 8.30 -7.22 2.72
N ARG A 745 8.10 -6.30 1.78
CA ARG A 745 8.70 -6.36 0.43
C ARG A 745 10.22 -6.25 0.51
N GLN A 746 10.91 -7.15 -0.20
CA GLN A 746 12.38 -7.19 -0.27
C GLN A 746 12.89 -6.42 -1.49
N THR A 747 14.03 -5.76 -1.33
CA THR A 747 14.78 -5.18 -2.46
C THR A 747 15.52 -6.30 -3.19
N LEU A 748 15.24 -6.48 -4.48
CA LEU A 748 15.81 -7.57 -5.27
C LEU A 748 16.96 -7.10 -6.16
N SER A 749 18.02 -7.91 -6.23
CA SER A 749 19.01 -7.84 -7.31
C SER A 749 18.72 -8.92 -8.36
N PHE A 750 18.97 -8.63 -9.64
CA PHE A 750 18.63 -9.54 -10.73
C PHE A 750 19.87 -9.97 -11.51
N GLY A 751 19.97 -11.26 -11.81
CA GLY A 751 20.87 -11.81 -12.82
C GLY A 751 20.04 -12.24 -14.02
N GLY A 752 20.28 -11.65 -15.19
CA GLY A 752 19.47 -11.92 -16.39
C GLY A 752 18.12 -11.21 -16.41
N THR A 753 17.22 -11.67 -17.29
CA THR A 753 15.89 -11.06 -17.49
C THR A 753 14.82 -12.00 -16.99
N ILE A 754 14.00 -11.54 -16.04
CA ILE A 754 12.84 -12.31 -15.58
C ILE A 754 11.85 -12.40 -16.73
N PRO A 755 11.44 -13.59 -17.17
CA PRO A 755 10.64 -13.75 -18.38
C PRO A 755 9.22 -13.19 -18.20
N SER A 756 8.56 -12.90 -19.33
CA SER A 756 7.16 -12.43 -19.36
C SER A 756 6.14 -13.58 -19.29
N ALA A 757 6.60 -14.82 -19.37
CA ALA A 757 5.81 -16.02 -19.14
C ALA A 757 6.68 -17.12 -18.53
N LEU A 758 6.08 -17.92 -17.66
CA LEU A 758 6.68 -19.10 -17.03
C LEU A 758 6.38 -20.36 -17.87
N GLN A 759 7.28 -21.35 -17.95
CA GLN A 759 6.99 -22.59 -18.69
C GLN A 759 6.96 -23.82 -17.78
N ASN A 760 5.90 -24.62 -17.81
CA ASN A 760 5.84 -25.94 -17.14
C ASN A 760 6.74 -26.98 -17.84
N PRO A 761 7.62 -27.70 -17.13
CA PRO A 761 8.37 -28.83 -17.69
C PRO A 761 7.45 -30.03 -17.95
N SER A 762 7.94 -31.03 -18.71
CA SER A 762 7.25 -32.31 -18.86
C SER A 762 7.21 -33.09 -17.54
N SER A 763 6.11 -33.77 -17.26
CA SER A 763 5.83 -34.46 -15.98
C SER A 763 6.12 -33.58 -14.75
N PRO A 764 5.53 -32.39 -14.67
CA PRO A 764 5.94 -31.40 -13.69
C PRO A 764 5.46 -31.82 -12.29
N SER A 765 6.33 -31.74 -11.28
CA SER A 765 6.00 -31.95 -9.87
C SER A 765 6.64 -30.85 -9.04
N LEU A 766 5.91 -30.33 -8.06
CA LEU A 766 6.43 -29.34 -7.13
C LEU A 766 7.05 -30.08 -5.94
N LYS A 767 8.32 -29.75 -5.65
CA LYS A 767 9.11 -30.36 -4.60
C LYS A 767 9.49 -29.34 -3.54
N PHE A 768 9.59 -29.79 -2.30
CA PHE A 768 9.84 -28.96 -1.13
C PHE A 768 11.02 -29.54 -0.33
N ALA A 769 11.86 -28.64 0.19
CA ALA A 769 13.07 -28.94 0.97
C ALA A 769 14.13 -29.84 0.29
N GLY A 770 13.96 -30.18 -0.99
CA GLY A 770 14.90 -31.03 -1.69
C GLY A 770 14.50 -31.26 -3.14
N ASP A 771 15.48 -31.62 -3.97
CA ASP A 771 15.21 -32.12 -5.32
C ASP A 771 16.13 -33.29 -5.67
N PRO A 772 15.60 -34.51 -5.89
CA PRO A 772 16.40 -35.68 -6.21
C PRO A 772 17.11 -35.57 -7.57
N TYR A 773 16.61 -34.74 -8.50
CA TYR A 773 17.32 -34.50 -9.77
C TYR A 773 18.54 -33.61 -9.58
N LEU A 774 18.50 -32.70 -8.60
CA LEU A 774 19.65 -31.88 -8.20
C LEU A 774 20.55 -32.62 -7.20
N THR A 775 20.12 -33.77 -6.66
CA THR A 775 20.81 -34.52 -5.61
C THR A 775 21.15 -33.67 -4.38
N THR A 776 20.32 -32.66 -4.09
CA THR A 776 20.55 -31.70 -3.01
C THR A 776 19.29 -31.49 -2.18
N TYR A 777 19.49 -31.37 -0.87
CA TYR A 777 18.43 -31.32 0.13
C TYR A 777 18.75 -30.24 1.16
N ALA A 778 17.73 -29.57 1.67
CA ALA A 778 17.80 -28.48 2.61
C ALA A 778 17.47 -28.96 4.03
N ASN A 779 18.25 -28.53 5.02
CA ASN A 779 18.00 -28.85 6.41
C ASN A 779 17.09 -27.78 7.04
N VAL A 780 15.78 -28.00 6.97
CA VAL A 780 14.74 -27.01 7.29
C VAL A 780 13.50 -27.66 7.89
N LYS A 781 12.73 -26.93 8.69
CA LYS A 781 11.31 -27.19 8.90
C LYS A 781 10.50 -26.38 7.89
N MET A 782 9.43 -26.94 7.34
CA MET A 782 8.51 -26.23 6.44
C MET A 782 7.05 -26.43 6.86
N ASP A 783 6.24 -25.39 6.64
CA ASP A 783 4.82 -25.35 6.97
C ASP A 783 4.05 -24.46 5.96
N GLU A 784 2.73 -24.65 5.86
CA GLU A 784 1.81 -23.72 5.21
C GLU A 784 2.18 -23.30 3.77
N ILE A 785 2.38 -24.27 2.87
CA ILE A 785 2.68 -24.00 1.46
C ILE A 785 1.38 -23.69 0.71
N LYS A 786 1.30 -22.50 0.11
CA LYS A 786 0.10 -22.01 -0.58
C LYS A 786 0.43 -21.51 -1.97
N VAL A 787 -0.44 -21.81 -2.93
CA VAL A 787 -0.31 -21.36 -4.32
C VAL A 787 -1.57 -20.63 -4.74
N TRP A 788 -1.39 -19.49 -5.42
CA TRP A 788 -2.43 -18.81 -6.18
C TRP A 788 -2.03 -18.79 -7.65
N ASN A 789 -3.02 -18.93 -8.52
CA ASN A 789 -2.85 -18.85 -9.97
C ASN A 789 -3.02 -17.42 -10.51
N TYR A 790 -2.69 -16.43 -9.67
CA TYR A 790 -2.65 -14.99 -9.97
C TYR A 790 -1.67 -14.27 -9.03
N ALA A 791 -1.21 -13.09 -9.43
CA ALA A 791 -0.34 -12.26 -8.60
C ALA A 791 -1.16 -11.51 -7.53
N LEU A 792 -0.84 -11.71 -6.26
CA LEU A 792 -1.39 -10.91 -5.16
C LEU A 792 -0.71 -9.54 -5.09
N ASP A 793 -1.45 -8.55 -4.60
CA ASP A 793 -0.88 -7.24 -4.28
C ASP A 793 -0.22 -7.22 -2.89
N ASP A 794 0.49 -6.14 -2.59
CA ASP A 794 1.26 -5.98 -1.35
C ASP A 794 0.36 -6.09 -0.09
N PHE A 795 -0.93 -5.74 -0.18
CA PHE A 795 -1.88 -5.85 0.93
C PHE A 795 -2.31 -7.30 1.18
N ALA A 796 -2.72 -8.02 0.12
CA ALA A 796 -3.13 -9.41 0.20
C ALA A 796 -1.97 -10.31 0.69
N VAL A 797 -0.72 -10.00 0.31
CA VAL A 797 0.48 -10.67 0.86
C VAL A 797 0.62 -10.45 2.37
N LYS A 798 0.41 -9.22 2.85
CA LYS A 798 0.45 -8.90 4.28
C LYS A 798 -0.68 -9.60 5.03
N SER A 799 -1.85 -9.72 4.43
CA SER A 799 -2.98 -10.47 5.01
C SER A 799 -2.71 -11.98 5.08
N ASP A 800 -2.10 -12.59 4.06
CA ASP A 800 -1.70 -14.00 4.12
C ASP A 800 -0.66 -14.25 5.22
N TYR A 801 0.35 -13.37 5.37
CA TYR A 801 1.32 -13.43 6.47
C TYR A 801 0.65 -13.41 7.85
N ASN A 802 -0.39 -12.60 8.00
CA ASN A 802 -1.19 -12.51 9.22
C ASN A 802 -2.18 -13.70 9.39
N GLY A 803 -2.14 -14.71 8.50
CA GLY A 803 -2.93 -15.94 8.64
C GLY A 803 -3.99 -16.19 7.56
N GLY A 804 -3.99 -15.44 6.45
CA GLY A 804 -5.03 -15.57 5.42
C GLY A 804 -6.40 -15.03 5.85
N GLU A 805 -6.44 -14.33 6.99
CA GLU A 805 -7.55 -13.49 7.37
C GLU A 805 -7.44 -12.17 6.61
N VAL A 806 -7.97 -12.16 5.38
CA VAL A 806 -8.63 -10.94 4.90
C VAL A 806 -9.99 -10.96 5.56
N MET A 807 -10.14 -10.23 6.67
CA MET A 807 -11.39 -10.12 7.42
C MET A 807 -12.44 -9.34 6.62
N PHE A 808 -13.05 -9.99 5.62
CA PHE A 808 -14.28 -9.50 5.01
C PHE A 808 -15.48 -10.00 5.85
N GLY A 809 -16.12 -9.09 6.60
CA GLY A 809 -17.46 -9.31 7.17
C GLY A 809 -17.56 -9.33 8.70
N LYS A 810 -16.44 -9.26 9.43
CA LYS A 810 -16.42 -8.68 10.78
C LYS A 810 -15.36 -7.58 10.78
N ARG A 811 -15.63 -6.48 11.48
CA ARG A 811 -14.69 -5.36 11.70
C ARG A 811 -13.27 -5.89 11.93
N ASN A 812 -12.24 -5.13 11.51
CA ASN A 812 -10.84 -5.31 11.95
C ASN A 812 -10.81 -5.91 13.37
N PRO A 813 -9.94 -6.90 13.67
CA PRO A 813 -9.65 -7.19 15.06
C PRO A 813 -9.20 -5.86 15.65
N TRP A 814 -10.07 -5.32 16.51
CA TRP A 814 -9.90 -3.99 17.07
C TRP A 814 -8.49 -3.94 17.67
N THR A 815 -7.66 -3.05 17.14
CA THR A 815 -6.25 -2.91 17.47
C THR A 815 -6.11 -1.69 18.36
N CYS A 816 -5.80 -1.93 19.62
CA CYS A 816 -5.54 -0.88 20.59
C CYS A 816 -4.46 0.09 20.09
N GLY A 817 -4.65 1.40 20.31
CA GLY A 817 -3.70 2.42 19.84
C GLY A 817 -3.92 2.87 18.39
N THR A 818 -4.74 2.15 17.62
CA THR A 818 -5.01 2.44 16.20
C THR A 818 -6.50 2.58 15.92
N ASP A 819 -7.33 1.70 16.50
CA ASP A 819 -8.78 1.71 16.31
C ASP A 819 -9.49 2.49 17.44
N GLU A 820 -10.49 3.29 17.06
CA GLU A 820 -11.35 4.01 17.99
C GLU A 820 -12.37 3.07 18.64
N LEU A 821 -12.70 3.34 19.90
CA LEU A 821 -13.79 2.71 20.63
C LEU A 821 -15.07 3.50 20.37
N THR A 822 -16.16 2.86 19.95
CA THR A 822 -17.48 3.52 19.82
C THR A 822 -18.43 3.05 20.92
N ASP A 823 -19.09 3.98 21.62
CA ASP A 823 -20.14 3.67 22.60
C ASP A 823 -21.53 3.52 21.97
N ILE A 824 -22.55 3.28 22.82
CA ILE A 824 -23.94 3.08 22.37
C ILE A 824 -24.63 4.35 21.87
N ASP A 825 -24.13 5.53 22.24
CA ASP A 825 -24.63 6.81 21.74
C ASP A 825 -23.95 7.23 20.44
N GLY A 826 -22.94 6.47 19.99
CA GLY A 826 -22.21 6.70 18.76
C GLY A 826 -21.01 7.63 18.93
N ASN A 827 -20.60 7.93 20.16
CA ASN A 827 -19.36 8.68 20.40
C ASN A 827 -18.17 7.77 20.12
N SER A 828 -17.16 8.29 19.42
CA SER A 828 -15.88 7.62 19.17
C SER A 828 -14.81 8.15 20.11
N TYR A 829 -13.99 7.25 20.65
CA TYR A 829 -12.90 7.55 21.57
C TYR A 829 -11.59 6.95 21.06
N ALA A 830 -10.51 7.72 21.10
CA ALA A 830 -9.17 7.19 20.87
C ALA A 830 -8.79 6.15 21.94
N THR A 831 -7.93 5.21 21.57
CA THR A 831 -7.47 4.13 22.46
C THR A 831 -5.95 4.08 22.46
N VAL A 832 -5.34 3.58 23.53
CA VAL A 832 -3.88 3.53 23.67
C VAL A 832 -3.42 2.28 24.41
N GLN A 833 -2.37 1.65 23.88
CA GLN A 833 -1.78 0.45 24.46
C GLN A 833 -0.67 0.85 25.44
N ILE A 834 -0.84 0.55 26.72
CA ILE A 834 0.17 0.81 27.76
C ILE A 834 0.49 -0.52 28.44
N GLY A 835 1.70 -1.02 28.20
CA GLY A 835 2.07 -2.38 28.59
C GLY A 835 1.18 -3.41 27.89
N THR A 836 0.60 -4.34 28.67
CA THR A 836 -0.34 -5.35 28.16
C THR A 836 -1.79 -4.86 28.15
N GLN A 837 -2.08 -3.68 28.69
CA GLN A 837 -3.42 -3.14 28.86
C GLN A 837 -3.80 -2.17 27.74
N CYS A 838 -5.03 -2.26 27.24
CA CYS A 838 -5.58 -1.23 26.36
C CYS A 838 -6.52 -0.27 27.09
N TRP A 839 -6.18 1.01 27.06
CA TRP A 839 -6.90 2.08 27.73
C TRP A 839 -7.63 2.98 26.75
N MET A 840 -8.75 3.55 27.16
CA MET A 840 -9.28 4.76 26.50
C MET A 840 -8.30 5.93 26.68
N ALA A 841 -8.04 6.68 25.61
CA ALA A 841 -7.28 7.93 25.63
C ALA A 841 -8.18 9.17 25.91
N GLU A 842 -9.50 8.99 26.01
CA GLU A 842 -10.45 10.05 26.31
C GLU A 842 -11.44 9.66 27.43
N ASN A 843 -12.02 10.66 28.11
CA ASN A 843 -13.01 10.43 29.16
C ASN A 843 -14.36 10.05 28.54
N LEU A 844 -15.04 9.04 29.11
CA LEU A 844 -16.32 8.54 28.61
C LEU A 844 -17.45 9.59 28.72
N MET A 845 -18.24 9.77 27.66
CA MET A 845 -19.38 10.69 27.57
C MET A 845 -20.67 10.01 27.10
N VAL A 846 -20.96 8.84 27.67
CA VAL A 846 -22.14 8.04 27.36
C VAL A 846 -23.34 8.43 28.25
N SER A 847 -24.52 8.52 27.65
CA SER A 847 -25.80 8.80 28.32
C SER A 847 -26.63 7.53 28.58
N LYS A 848 -26.24 6.39 28.01
CA LYS A 848 -26.91 5.09 28.16
C LYS A 848 -25.91 3.98 28.47
N ASN A 849 -26.35 3.01 29.26
CA ASN A 849 -25.61 1.77 29.47
C ASN A 849 -25.53 0.96 28.16
N ALA A 850 -24.57 0.03 28.08
CA ALA A 850 -24.37 -0.81 26.89
C ALA A 850 -25.58 -1.71 26.52
N ASP A 851 -26.53 -1.90 27.43
CA ASP A 851 -27.80 -2.62 27.20
C ASP A 851 -28.94 -1.71 26.68
N GLY A 852 -28.67 -0.41 26.50
CA GLY A 852 -29.62 0.61 26.05
C GLY A 852 -30.46 1.22 27.18
N SER A 853 -30.31 0.78 28.42
CA SER A 853 -30.95 1.43 29.57
C SER A 853 -30.36 2.81 29.81
N ALA A 854 -31.18 3.75 30.26
CA ALA A 854 -30.71 5.09 30.64
C ALA A 854 -29.77 4.97 31.85
N VAL A 855 -28.68 5.74 31.85
CA VAL A 855 -27.90 5.94 33.07
C VAL A 855 -28.84 6.61 34.09
N ASN A 856 -29.04 5.97 35.25
CA ASN A 856 -30.09 6.36 36.17
C ASN A 856 -29.75 7.71 36.83
N GLY A 857 -30.71 8.64 36.83
CA GLY A 857 -30.57 10.02 37.30
C GLY A 857 -30.36 10.22 38.82
N THR A 858 -29.72 9.29 39.52
CA THR A 858 -28.89 9.65 40.68
C THR A 858 -27.51 10.11 40.25
N GLY A 859 -27.13 9.83 39.00
CA GLY A 859 -25.92 10.29 38.33
C GLY A 859 -26.12 11.69 37.83
N ASP A 860 -25.26 12.59 38.27
CA ASP A 860 -25.25 13.98 37.82
C ASP A 860 -24.63 14.05 36.41
N VAL A 861 -25.36 13.54 35.42
CA VAL A 861 -25.09 13.74 34.00
C VAL A 861 -25.53 15.17 33.62
N ASP A 862 -25.22 16.17 34.45
CA ASP A 862 -25.64 17.55 34.21
C ASP A 862 -24.93 18.06 32.95
N THR A 863 -25.70 18.05 31.87
CA THR A 863 -25.31 18.54 30.55
C THR A 863 -25.09 20.06 30.52
N THR A 864 -25.19 20.74 31.66
CA THR A 864 -24.95 22.18 31.78
C THR A 864 -23.94 22.49 32.87
N PRO A 865 -22.79 23.14 32.55
CA PRO A 865 -21.86 23.58 33.59
C PRO A 865 -22.47 24.72 34.41
N PRO A 866 -21.99 24.95 35.64
CA PRO A 866 -22.36 26.14 36.41
C PRO A 866 -22.10 27.42 35.63
N GLU A 867 -22.98 28.41 35.79
CA GLU A 867 -22.89 29.74 35.15
C GLU A 867 -21.50 30.41 35.33
N ALA A 868 -20.79 30.08 36.43
CA ALA A 868 -19.45 30.58 36.72
C ALA A 868 -18.35 30.09 35.74
N TYR A 869 -18.60 29.02 34.97
CA TYR A 869 -17.64 28.44 34.03
C TYR A 869 -17.92 28.75 32.55
N GLY A 870 -19.11 29.28 32.22
CA GLY A 870 -19.40 29.97 30.94
C GLY A 870 -19.26 29.18 29.62
N ASP A 871 -19.08 27.86 29.65
CA ASP A 871 -18.68 27.06 28.48
C ASP A 871 -19.69 25.96 28.13
N VAL A 872 -20.60 26.22 27.19
CA VAL A 872 -21.70 25.29 26.85
C VAL A 872 -21.29 23.97 26.18
N ASN A 873 -20.01 23.77 25.82
CA ASN A 873 -19.54 22.60 25.06
C ASN A 873 -18.42 21.80 25.75
N TRP A 874 -18.19 21.98 27.06
CA TRP A 874 -17.10 21.32 27.79
C TRP A 874 -17.12 19.78 27.70
N GLN A 875 -18.31 19.17 27.61
CA GLN A 875 -18.49 17.71 27.61
C GLN A 875 -17.87 17.02 26.39
N ALA A 876 -17.90 17.68 25.23
CA ALA A 876 -17.29 17.17 24.01
C ALA A 876 -15.76 17.08 24.11
N VAL A 877 -15.17 17.66 25.16
CA VAL A 877 -13.73 17.75 25.36
C VAL A 877 -13.28 17.06 26.65
N GLU A 878 -14.07 17.10 27.73
CA GLU A 878 -13.68 16.61 29.07
C GLU A 878 -14.45 15.36 29.54
N GLY A 879 -15.47 14.93 28.80
CA GLY A 879 -16.33 13.80 29.16
C GLY A 879 -17.39 14.12 30.22
N TYR A 880 -18.19 13.11 30.61
CA TYR A 880 -19.15 13.24 31.70
C TYR A 880 -18.56 12.80 33.05
N LEU A 881 -19.22 13.22 34.14
CA LEU A 881 -18.88 12.85 35.50
C LEU A 881 -19.98 11.97 36.09
N TYR A 882 -19.64 10.74 36.44
CA TYR A 882 -20.58 9.73 36.91
C TYR A 882 -20.36 9.48 38.39
N ASN A 883 -21.43 9.30 39.16
CA ASN A 883 -21.27 8.71 40.48
C ASN A 883 -20.83 7.23 40.36
N TRP A 884 -20.33 6.65 41.44
CA TRP A 884 -19.77 5.30 41.36
C TRP A 884 -20.83 4.22 41.05
N GLN A 885 -22.05 4.38 41.57
CA GLN A 885 -23.15 3.44 41.30
C GLN A 885 -23.50 3.40 39.81
N ASP A 886 -23.53 4.56 39.16
CA ASP A 886 -23.79 4.69 37.74
C ASP A 886 -22.61 4.22 36.93
N ALA A 887 -21.37 4.62 37.25
CA ALA A 887 -20.16 4.11 36.59
C ALA A 887 -20.12 2.58 36.56
N MET A 888 -20.56 1.94 37.63
CA MET A 888 -20.58 0.48 37.76
C MET A 888 -21.84 -0.19 37.22
N ASN A 889 -22.81 0.58 36.71
CA ASN A 889 -24.15 0.11 36.34
C ASN A 889 -24.75 -0.82 37.41
N GLY A 890 -24.60 -0.42 38.67
CA GLY A 890 -25.05 -1.13 39.86
C GLY A 890 -24.29 -2.41 40.25
N SER A 891 -23.22 -2.76 39.55
CA SER A 891 -22.34 -3.86 39.96
C SER A 891 -21.45 -3.46 41.14
N THR A 892 -21.09 -4.44 41.98
CA THR A 892 -20.07 -4.29 43.03
C THR A 892 -18.83 -5.16 42.79
N VAL A 893 -18.73 -5.76 41.60
CA VAL A 893 -17.65 -6.69 41.22
C VAL A 893 -16.51 -5.89 40.59
N ALA A 894 -15.28 -6.14 41.03
CA ALA A 894 -14.08 -5.57 40.41
C ALA A 894 -13.96 -6.02 38.95
N SER A 895 -13.50 -5.10 38.09
CA SER A 895 -13.42 -5.28 36.63
C SER A 895 -14.78 -5.58 35.96
N ALA A 896 -15.90 -5.16 36.56
CA ALA A 896 -17.19 -5.25 35.90
C ALA A 896 -17.27 -4.28 34.72
N GLN A 897 -18.00 -4.68 33.67
CA GLN A 897 -18.21 -3.85 32.48
C GLN A 897 -18.69 -2.43 32.84
N GLY A 898 -19.63 -2.31 33.76
CA GLY A 898 -20.19 -1.01 34.16
C GLY A 898 -20.80 -0.26 32.97
N ILE A 899 -20.55 1.05 32.90
CA ILE A 899 -21.00 1.90 31.78
C ILE A 899 -20.14 1.78 30.53
N CYS A 900 -19.06 0.98 30.57
CA CYS A 900 -18.17 0.85 29.43
C CYS A 900 -18.83 0.10 28.26
N PRO A 901 -18.40 0.39 27.01
CA PRO A 901 -18.88 -0.35 25.84
C PRO A 901 -18.64 -1.86 25.97
N THR A 902 -19.45 -2.66 25.28
CA THR A 902 -19.36 -4.12 25.33
C THR A 902 -17.96 -4.62 25.00
N GLY A 903 -17.40 -5.46 25.88
CA GLY A 903 -16.04 -5.99 25.77
C GLY A 903 -14.96 -5.11 26.40
N TRP A 904 -15.36 -4.06 27.13
CA TRP A 904 -14.52 -3.22 27.98
C TRP A 904 -15.10 -3.16 29.39
N HIS A 905 -14.31 -2.74 30.37
CA HIS A 905 -14.75 -2.62 31.75
C HIS A 905 -14.19 -1.42 32.48
N VAL A 906 -14.80 -1.12 33.64
CA VAL A 906 -14.29 -0.10 34.56
C VAL A 906 -13.09 -0.69 35.33
N PRO A 907 -11.89 -0.10 35.20
CA PRO A 907 -10.68 -0.72 35.70
C PRO A 907 -10.67 -0.90 37.23
N SER A 908 -10.22 -2.05 37.68
CA SER A 908 -10.03 -2.36 39.10
C SER A 908 -8.82 -1.63 39.68
N HIS A 909 -8.74 -1.61 41.00
CA HIS A 909 -7.63 -0.96 41.70
C HIS A 909 -6.30 -1.64 41.34
N ASP A 910 -6.30 -2.96 41.15
CA ASP A 910 -5.12 -3.72 40.73
C ASP A 910 -4.70 -3.41 39.29
N GLU A 911 -5.65 -3.21 38.39
CA GLU A 911 -5.39 -2.85 36.99
C GLU A 911 -4.82 -1.43 36.85
N TRP A 912 -5.36 -0.46 37.61
CA TRP A 912 -4.74 0.85 37.76
C TRP A 912 -3.32 0.76 38.33
N THR A 913 -3.11 -0.14 39.29
CA THR A 913 -1.78 -0.37 39.89
C THR A 913 -0.82 -1.04 38.91
N ASP A 914 -1.30 -1.82 37.93
CA ASP A 914 -0.48 -2.37 36.85
C ASP A 914 -0.04 -1.28 35.85
N LEU A 915 -0.95 -0.34 35.52
CA LEU A 915 -0.62 0.85 34.72
C LEU A 915 0.48 1.69 35.39
N ASP A 916 0.29 2.04 36.67
CA ASP A 916 1.25 2.84 37.44
C ASP A 916 2.64 2.17 37.46
N ARG A 917 2.69 0.84 37.66
CA ARG A 917 3.95 0.08 37.65
C ARG A 917 4.61 0.03 36.29
N TYR A 918 3.84 -0.08 35.21
CA TYR A 918 4.41 -0.10 33.87
C TYR A 918 5.17 1.20 33.60
N ILE A 919 4.56 2.35 33.92
CA ILE A 919 5.17 3.66 33.75
C ILE A 919 6.41 3.80 34.65
N CYS A 920 6.28 3.47 35.95
CA CYS A 920 7.41 3.47 36.89
C CYS A 920 8.63 2.67 36.37
N ASN A 921 8.39 1.46 35.86
CA ASN A 921 9.46 0.60 35.34
C ASN A 921 10.07 1.16 34.05
N ALA A 922 9.25 1.76 33.17
CA ALA A 922 9.72 2.36 31.93
C ALA A 922 10.61 3.60 32.17
N GLU A 923 10.40 4.32 33.27
CA GLU A 923 11.27 5.41 33.72
C GLU A 923 12.60 4.92 34.35
N GLY A 924 12.78 3.61 34.51
CA GLY A 924 14.00 3.02 35.06
C GLY A 924 14.10 3.12 36.58
N ASN A 925 12.99 3.39 37.28
CA ASN A 925 12.94 3.39 38.74
C ASN A 925 13.09 1.96 39.30
N ALA A 926 13.88 1.81 40.36
CA ALA A 926 13.95 0.56 41.12
C ALA A 926 12.76 0.45 42.10
N ASP A 927 12.38 -0.78 42.47
CA ASP A 927 11.37 -1.07 43.51
C ASP A 927 9.91 -0.65 43.20
N CYS A 928 9.51 -0.59 41.92
CA CYS A 928 8.13 -0.23 41.51
C CYS A 928 7.04 -1.10 42.15
N ASP A 929 7.29 -2.39 42.40
CA ASP A 929 6.37 -3.28 43.14
C ASP A 929 6.16 -2.87 44.60
N THR A 930 7.16 -2.25 45.22
CA THR A 930 7.09 -1.74 46.60
C THR A 930 6.43 -0.36 46.66
N VAL A 931 6.68 0.49 45.65
CA VAL A 931 6.08 1.83 45.54
C VAL A 931 4.58 1.73 45.23
N PHE A 932 4.20 0.76 44.40
CA PHE A 932 2.81 0.53 43.96
C PHE A 932 2.32 -0.88 44.34
N PRO A 933 2.09 -1.15 45.64
CA PRO A 933 1.63 -2.46 46.10
C PRO A 933 0.17 -2.71 45.74
N LYS A 934 -0.14 -3.92 45.25
CA LYS A 934 -1.52 -4.43 45.11
C LYS A 934 -2.11 -4.80 46.48
N ASP A 935 -2.50 -3.77 47.23
CA ASP A 935 -3.15 -3.90 48.54
C ASP A 935 -4.42 -3.02 48.63
N THR A 936 -5.10 -3.08 49.78
CA THR A 936 -6.30 -2.28 50.06
C THR A 936 -6.09 -1.24 51.16
N THR A 937 -4.85 -0.87 51.47
CA THR A 937 -4.52 0.00 52.61
C THR A 937 -3.64 1.18 52.25
N THR A 938 -2.84 1.09 51.18
CA THR A 938 -1.91 2.13 50.79
C THR A 938 -2.65 3.30 50.13
N THR A 939 -2.41 4.52 50.61
CA THR A 939 -3.05 5.76 50.12
C THR A 939 -2.04 6.90 50.11
N GLY A 940 -2.25 7.89 49.23
CA GLY A 940 -1.43 9.10 49.11
C GLY A 940 -0.83 9.28 47.72
N TYR A 941 0.11 10.23 47.60
CA TYR A 941 0.88 10.46 46.37
C TYR A 941 2.00 9.44 46.25
N LEU A 942 1.96 8.65 45.17
CA LEU A 942 2.89 7.55 44.90
C LEU A 942 3.66 7.80 43.59
N GLY A 943 4.87 7.23 43.52
CA GLY A 943 5.75 7.35 42.37
C GLY A 943 6.56 8.64 42.36
N THR A 944 7.06 9.01 41.18
CA THR A 944 7.88 10.20 40.91
C THR A 944 7.33 11.06 39.80
N ASN A 945 6.82 10.47 38.72
CA ASN A 945 6.46 11.19 37.50
C ASN A 945 5.27 10.56 36.72
N GLU A 946 4.73 9.45 37.19
CA GLU A 946 3.60 8.72 36.57
C GLU A 946 2.34 9.60 36.42
N GLY A 947 2.14 10.53 37.35
CA GLY A 947 1.06 11.50 37.27
C GLY A 947 1.27 12.57 36.20
N ALA A 948 2.50 12.95 35.88
CA ALA A 948 2.79 13.83 34.74
C ALA A 948 2.50 13.11 33.42
N GLU A 949 3.04 11.90 33.29
CA GLU A 949 2.98 11.01 32.12
C GLU A 949 1.55 10.65 31.69
N LEU A 950 0.62 10.59 32.65
CA LEU A 950 -0.80 10.33 32.41
C LEU A 950 -1.62 11.59 32.13
N LYS A 951 -1.13 12.79 32.46
CA LYS A 951 -1.87 14.05 32.25
C LYS A 951 -1.69 14.53 30.81
N ALA A 952 -2.74 15.16 30.27
CA ALA A 952 -2.67 15.80 28.96
C ALA A 952 -1.60 16.91 28.91
N ASP A 953 -0.89 17.03 27.77
CA ASP A 953 0.22 17.96 27.52
C ASP A 953 -0.21 19.42 27.23
N ALA A 954 -1.52 19.64 27.07
CA ALA A 954 -2.09 20.96 26.80
C ALA A 954 -3.34 21.24 27.68
N PRO A 955 -3.49 22.47 28.20
CA PRO A 955 -4.67 22.86 28.94
C PRO A 955 -5.91 22.95 28.04
N VAL A 956 -7.04 22.52 28.56
CA VAL A 956 -8.34 22.60 27.89
C VAL A 956 -8.96 23.98 28.10
N ASN A 957 -9.35 24.65 27.02
CA ASN A 957 -10.11 25.92 27.04
C ASN A 957 -9.50 27.08 27.86
N GLY A 958 -8.17 27.11 28.03
CA GLY A 958 -7.45 28.25 28.62
C GLY A 958 -7.68 28.45 30.12
N ILE A 959 -8.28 27.47 30.82
CA ILE A 959 -8.46 27.50 32.28
C ILE A 959 -7.49 26.50 32.91
N GLY A 960 -6.46 27.02 33.58
CA GLY A 960 -5.46 26.25 34.32
C GLY A 960 -4.15 26.07 33.56
N THR A 961 -3.05 26.50 34.15
CA THR A 961 -1.70 26.15 33.72
C THR A 961 -1.37 24.80 34.34
N ASP A 962 -1.27 23.73 33.56
CA ASP A 962 -0.54 22.55 34.04
C ASP A 962 0.88 22.56 33.45
N PRO A 963 1.88 23.04 34.20
CA PRO A 963 3.26 23.08 33.72
C PRO A 963 3.94 21.70 33.68
N ASN A 964 3.28 20.64 34.18
CA ASN A 964 3.87 19.30 34.34
C ASN A 964 3.06 18.19 33.64
N GLY A 965 2.20 18.50 32.67
CA GLY A 965 1.61 17.48 31.80
C GLY A 965 2.50 17.29 30.58
N ASP A 966 2.91 16.05 30.30
CA ASP A 966 3.75 15.68 29.16
C ASP A 966 3.10 14.65 28.24
N ASP A 967 2.01 14.01 28.68
CA ASP A 967 1.24 12.98 27.97
C ASP A 967 2.13 11.92 27.28
N GLY A 968 3.21 11.51 27.94
CA GLY A 968 4.23 10.67 27.31
C GLY A 968 3.74 9.27 26.89
N TYR A 969 2.57 8.86 27.38
CA TYR A 969 1.89 7.62 26.98
C TYR A 969 0.58 7.84 26.22
N SER A 970 0.28 9.06 25.77
CA SER A 970 -0.95 9.40 25.04
C SER A 970 -2.23 8.94 25.77
N PHE A 971 -2.20 8.97 27.10
CA PHE A 971 -3.34 8.67 27.95
C PHE A 971 -4.28 9.88 28.06
N ALA A 972 -3.75 11.10 27.89
CA ALA A 972 -4.46 12.36 27.88
C ALA A 972 -5.46 12.53 29.04
N GLY A 973 -5.02 12.29 30.27
CA GLY A 973 -5.82 12.44 31.49
C GLY A 973 -6.19 13.91 31.72
N ARG A 974 -7.44 14.27 31.45
CA ARG A 974 -7.94 15.65 31.60
C ARG A 974 -8.42 15.95 33.03
N LEU A 975 -8.13 17.17 33.49
CA LEU A 975 -8.47 17.65 34.83
C LEU A 975 -9.92 18.17 34.92
N ALA A 976 -10.89 17.29 34.70
CA ALA A 976 -12.32 17.63 34.62
C ALA A 976 -12.98 18.06 35.96
N GLY A 977 -12.26 17.99 37.07
CA GLY A 977 -12.77 18.29 38.41
C GLY A 977 -13.63 17.17 38.98
N TYR A 978 -14.66 17.53 39.76
CA TYR A 978 -15.68 16.61 40.23
C TYR A 978 -17.04 17.28 40.42
N HIS A 979 -18.07 16.45 40.41
CA HIS A 979 -19.42 16.83 40.76
C HIS A 979 -19.75 16.40 42.20
N HIS A 980 -20.36 17.26 43.01
CA HIS A 980 -20.70 16.97 44.40
C HIS A 980 -22.17 16.56 44.54
N GLY A 981 -22.44 15.26 44.66
CA GLY A 981 -23.79 14.68 44.56
C GLY A 981 -24.84 15.16 45.58
N THR A 982 -24.47 15.84 46.68
CA THR A 982 -25.46 16.41 47.61
C THR A 982 -25.74 17.90 47.41
N SER A 983 -24.86 18.63 46.70
CA SER A 983 -25.00 20.08 46.51
C SER A 983 -25.21 20.49 45.06
N GLY A 984 -25.10 19.57 44.09
CA GLY A 984 -25.24 19.90 42.66
C GLY A 984 -24.09 20.77 42.12
N SER A 985 -22.99 20.88 42.86
CA SER A 985 -21.91 21.83 42.56
C SER A 985 -20.74 21.13 41.86
N PHE A 986 -20.28 21.71 40.74
CA PHE A 986 -19.04 21.32 40.08
C PHE A 986 -17.86 22.12 40.63
N LEU A 987 -16.79 21.44 41.02
CA LEU A 987 -15.62 22.03 41.67
C LEU A 987 -14.32 21.46 41.09
N GLY A 988 -13.24 22.25 41.16
CA GLY A 988 -11.88 21.78 40.89
C GLY A 988 -11.54 21.46 39.44
N ARG A 989 -12.34 21.92 38.47
CA ARG A 989 -12.01 21.89 37.04
C ARG A 989 -10.68 22.60 36.79
N GLY A 990 -9.80 22.01 35.99
CA GLY A 990 -8.44 22.47 35.75
C GLY A 990 -7.48 22.25 36.93
N THR A 991 -7.94 21.67 38.04
CA THR A 991 -7.14 21.36 39.24
C THR A 991 -6.98 19.85 39.47
N TRP A 992 -8.06 19.08 39.25
CA TRP A 992 -8.10 17.64 39.55
C TRP A 992 -8.66 16.83 38.38
N GLY A 993 -8.01 15.73 38.03
CA GLY A 993 -8.52 14.68 37.13
C GLY A 993 -8.80 13.43 37.93
N ASN A 994 -10.08 13.17 38.22
CA ASN A 994 -10.49 12.06 39.06
C ASN A 994 -11.04 10.91 38.21
N PHE A 995 -10.52 9.70 38.42
CA PHE A 995 -10.93 8.50 37.68
C PHE A 995 -11.40 7.40 38.62
N TRP A 996 -12.62 6.90 38.38
CA TRP A 996 -13.14 5.79 39.17
C TRP A 996 -12.39 4.49 38.95
N SER A 997 -12.24 3.72 40.03
CA SER A 997 -11.97 2.29 39.98
C SER A 997 -13.23 1.48 40.30
N SER A 998 -13.35 0.28 39.73
CA SER A 998 -14.37 -0.69 40.09
C SER A 998 -14.18 -1.36 41.45
N SER A 999 -13.05 -1.13 42.12
CA SER A 999 -12.79 -1.73 43.43
C SER A 999 -13.41 -0.91 44.58
N GLU A 1000 -14.26 -1.56 45.36
CA GLU A 1000 -14.86 -0.97 46.56
C GLU A 1000 -13.89 -0.89 47.75
N SER A 1001 -14.13 0.09 48.63
CA SER A 1001 -13.49 0.22 49.94
C SER A 1001 -14.54 0.62 50.98
N GLY A 1002 -15.33 -0.35 51.43
CA GLY A 1002 -16.44 -0.13 52.37
C GLY A 1002 -17.53 0.78 51.78
N THR A 1003 -17.83 1.90 52.44
CA THR A 1003 -18.80 2.90 51.93
C THR A 1003 -18.22 3.78 50.80
N ASN A 1004 -16.94 3.61 50.48
CA ASN A 1004 -16.19 4.37 49.49
C ASN A 1004 -15.80 3.46 48.32
N ALA A 1005 -15.25 4.06 47.26
CA ALA A 1005 -14.59 3.34 46.17
C ALA A 1005 -13.21 3.93 45.88
N TRP A 1006 -12.29 3.10 45.40
CA TRP A 1006 -10.95 3.52 45.02
C TRP A 1006 -10.96 4.41 43.78
N CYS A 1007 -9.97 5.30 43.69
CA CYS A 1007 -9.73 6.11 42.51
C CYS A 1007 -8.25 6.39 42.28
N ARG A 1008 -7.98 6.85 41.06
CA ARG A 1008 -6.75 7.55 40.70
C ARG A 1008 -7.06 9.02 40.49
N ARG A 1009 -6.29 9.89 41.14
CA ARG A 1009 -6.38 11.34 40.96
C ARG A 1009 -5.07 11.89 40.43
N LEU A 1010 -5.21 12.67 39.36
CA LEU A 1010 -4.17 13.52 38.80
C LEU A 1010 -4.40 14.95 39.30
N VAL A 1011 -3.34 15.64 39.70
CA VAL A 1011 -3.42 16.99 40.29
C VAL A 1011 -2.49 17.94 39.54
N THR A 1012 -2.97 19.18 39.33
CA THR A 1012 -2.16 20.25 38.74
C THR A 1012 -0.87 20.45 39.53
N VAL A 1013 0.25 20.68 38.84
CA VAL A 1013 1.62 20.84 39.39
C VAL A 1013 2.19 19.66 40.19
N GLU A 1014 1.47 18.54 40.34
CA GLU A 1014 2.00 17.32 40.92
C GLU A 1014 2.34 16.33 39.80
N SER A 1015 3.51 15.71 39.90
CA SER A 1015 4.02 14.72 38.93
C SER A 1015 3.72 13.29 39.37
N ARG A 1016 3.31 13.08 40.63
CA ARG A 1016 2.91 11.77 41.18
C ARG A 1016 1.42 11.51 41.01
N VAL A 1017 1.04 10.23 41.01
CA VAL A 1017 -0.37 9.82 41.03
C VAL A 1017 -0.88 9.74 42.47
N GLU A 1018 -2.05 10.32 42.74
CA GLU A 1018 -2.71 10.16 44.04
C GLU A 1018 -3.64 8.93 44.02
N ARG A 1019 -3.44 8.04 44.98
CA ARG A 1019 -4.26 6.85 45.21
C ARG A 1019 -5.03 7.02 46.51
N GLN A 1020 -6.37 6.98 46.45
CA GLN A 1020 -7.21 7.10 47.65
C GLN A 1020 -8.62 6.55 47.39
N ALA A 1021 -9.42 6.34 48.44
CA ALA A 1021 -10.83 5.97 48.35
C ALA A 1021 -11.74 7.11 48.82
N PHE A 1022 -12.82 7.37 48.08
CA PHE A 1022 -13.78 8.46 48.37
C PHE A 1022 -15.23 8.01 48.28
N SER A 1023 -16.13 8.85 48.77
CA SER A 1023 -17.58 8.60 48.78
C SER A 1023 -18.11 8.30 47.37
N LYS A 1024 -18.88 7.21 47.26
CA LYS A 1024 -19.53 6.75 46.01
C LYS A 1024 -20.52 7.77 45.40
N GLY A 1025 -20.91 8.79 46.17
CA GLY A 1025 -21.83 9.86 45.74
C GLY A 1025 -21.17 11.05 45.03
N LEU A 1026 -19.86 11.06 44.86
CA LEU A 1026 -19.18 12.07 44.03
C LEU A 1026 -19.25 11.69 42.55
N GLY A 1027 -19.33 12.65 41.64
CA GLY A 1027 -19.28 12.40 40.19
C GLY A 1027 -17.88 12.60 39.63
N TRP A 1028 -17.31 11.57 39.01
CA TRP A 1028 -15.95 11.56 38.43
C TRP A 1028 -15.91 10.94 37.03
N SER A 1029 -14.81 11.18 36.32
CA SER A 1029 -14.57 10.61 34.99
C SER A 1029 -14.41 9.10 35.05
N VAL A 1030 -14.77 8.44 33.96
CA VAL A 1030 -14.54 7.01 33.75
C VAL A 1030 -13.63 6.83 32.54
N ARG A 1031 -12.65 5.93 32.70
CA ARG A 1031 -11.74 5.45 31.66
C ARG A 1031 -11.93 3.95 31.55
N CYS A 1032 -12.35 3.47 30.39
CA CYS A 1032 -12.56 2.04 30.20
C CYS A 1032 -11.24 1.35 29.83
N LEU A 1033 -11.13 0.11 30.27
CA LEU A 1033 -10.01 -0.78 30.00
C LEU A 1033 -10.49 -2.02 29.25
N LYS A 1034 -9.61 -2.57 28.41
CA LYS A 1034 -9.74 -3.89 27.81
C LYS A 1034 -8.41 -4.63 27.90
N ASP A 1035 -8.44 -5.81 28.48
CA ASP A 1035 -7.27 -6.65 28.78
C ASP A 1035 -7.34 -8.05 28.12
#